data_AF-A0A2P7NTY3-F1
#
_entry.id   AF-A0A2P7NTY3-F1
#
_cell.length_a   1.000
_cell.length_b   1.000
_cell.length_c   1.000
_cell.angle_alpha   90.00
_cell.angle_beta   90.00
_cell.angle_gamma   90.00
#
_symmetry.space_group_name_H-M   'P 1'
#
loop_
_entity.id
_entity.type
_entity.pdbx_description
1 polymer ?
#
loop_
_entity_poly.entity_id
_entity_poly.type
_entity_poly.pdbx_seq_one_letter_code
_entity_poly.pdbx_strand_id
1 'polypeptide(L)'
;MSEQFFDVAIIGAGPGGISAAARASQQSMSHVLLESSGKHANTIQQYQKGKHVMAEPNQLPLRSDIEFEAGDRESILKNWEHSINNTDINILYQAEVISIDGDKNNFRISLKSGDFISAKNIILALGVQGNARKLNVPGEDYSFVQNTLESADAYQQETIVIVGAGDSAIENAISLSHHNRVILINRRNDFSRAKEANMNRILKAIDTKQIECFYESAIIEVKQNTAEQEFPGQIVLKTPDNVISLECHRVITRLGTVPPRKFVESAGIRYVSEQPDAIPEISLHYESNVPGIYLIGALAGYPLIKQAMNQGYEAIEHILGNPIKPSDHSILQEKLEILACGEDVENALTQMTQNLQLFRDINPLNLRELIMSSDIIAPEPGDEIFAQGCYSSNFYNILCGEVRVHTDSDDVFTLKQGLFFGESSLISGRPRQTTVISGENCILLVTPPRAMKKLIRMEKSVNDRINKTSIIRSLTRLMPHTPEDVIRNVAKQTKIHHFTANEIVFREGDPSGHLYLVRRGSITLSKKTGAGEVIVAYCAVGSFIGLIGLSKNSNRMVAAQATVTTEALSIDYASFNELLLNNPRLRAKVQQETQYQLAQYPSMQAEPKRGETLSFLMDHGIGEATNILIIDESLCIGCDNCETACAATHHGISRLDRKAGPSFDSLHIPTSCRHCEHPHCMKDCPPDAIHRLGSGEVFIDNDTCIGCGNCVENCPYDAIKMDEIKQNVSLFARLLGKRPQVTYKTAVKCDMCKDLKSGPSCVNACPTGAAIRIHADQVVSLVNKRVTSLS
;
A
#
# COMPACT_ATOMS: atom_id res chain seq x y z
N MET A 1 -9.42 4.71 52.08
CA MET A 1 -8.33 4.98 51.12
C MET A 1 -8.52 6.41 50.65
N SER A 2 -7.49 7.25 50.76
CA SER A 2 -7.59 8.67 50.40
C SER A 2 -7.84 8.80 48.91
N GLU A 3 -8.94 9.45 48.53
CA GLU A 3 -9.25 9.79 47.15
C GLU A 3 -8.14 10.69 46.60
N GLN A 4 -7.35 10.16 45.66
CA GLN A 4 -6.31 10.93 44.99
C GLN A 4 -6.95 11.72 43.84
N PHE A 5 -6.77 13.03 43.88
CA PHE A 5 -7.35 13.97 42.92
C PHE A 5 -6.24 14.69 42.15
N PHE A 6 -6.26 14.62 40.82
CA PHE A 6 -5.25 15.19 39.94
C PHE A 6 -5.85 16.27 39.01
N ASP A 7 -5.02 17.18 38.51
CA ASP A 7 -5.45 18.13 37.48
C ASP A 7 -5.61 17.42 36.12
N VAL A 8 -4.78 16.41 35.85
CA VAL A 8 -4.88 15.57 34.65
C VAL A 8 -4.52 14.11 34.94
N ALA A 9 -5.33 13.19 34.44
CA ALA A 9 -4.99 11.78 34.34
C ALA A 9 -4.68 11.42 32.89
N ILE A 10 -3.54 10.78 32.66
CA ILE A 10 -3.06 10.39 31.34
C ILE A 10 -3.13 8.87 31.26
N ILE A 11 -3.85 8.33 30.29
CA ILE A 11 -4.10 6.89 30.18
C ILE A 11 -3.30 6.34 28.99
N GLY A 12 -2.28 5.53 29.29
CA GLY A 12 -1.36 4.88 28.36
C GLY A 12 0.04 5.51 28.36
N ALA A 13 1.07 4.77 28.77
CA ALA A 13 2.47 5.23 28.79
C ALA A 13 3.21 4.94 27.48
N GLY A 14 2.55 5.17 26.35
CA GLY A 14 3.22 5.28 25.05
C GLY A 14 3.97 6.61 24.89
N PRO A 15 4.69 6.82 23.78
CA PRO A 15 5.45 8.06 23.55
C PRO A 15 4.65 9.35 23.77
N GLY A 16 3.40 9.40 23.29
CA GLY A 16 2.53 10.57 23.50
C GLY A 16 2.15 10.79 24.97
N GLY A 17 1.82 9.72 25.71
CA GLY A 17 1.47 9.80 27.13
C GLY A 17 2.67 10.15 28.01
N ILE A 18 3.84 9.58 27.72
CA ILE A 18 5.11 9.94 28.35
C ILE A 18 5.40 11.43 28.14
N SER A 19 5.25 11.93 26.91
CA SER A 19 5.45 13.35 26.61
C SER A 19 4.46 14.27 27.34
N ALA A 20 3.18 13.88 27.40
CA ALA A 20 2.17 14.65 28.15
C ALA A 20 2.51 14.69 29.64
N ALA A 21 2.93 13.57 30.22
CA ALA A 21 3.25 13.50 31.64
C ALA A 21 4.53 14.28 31.98
N ALA A 22 5.54 14.20 31.12
CA ALA A 22 6.74 15.03 31.22
C ALA A 22 6.39 16.53 31.18
N ARG A 23 5.51 16.95 30.25
CA ARG A 23 5.10 18.34 30.16
C ARG A 23 4.30 18.81 31.38
N ALA A 24 3.38 17.98 31.87
CA ALA A 24 2.63 18.25 33.10
C ALA A 24 3.58 18.43 34.31
N SER A 25 4.59 17.57 34.42
CA SER A 25 5.65 17.67 35.44
C SER A 25 6.41 19.00 35.33
N GLN A 26 6.88 19.36 34.14
CA GLN A 26 7.59 20.64 33.91
C GLN A 26 6.75 21.87 34.23
N GLN A 27 5.42 21.78 34.10
CA GLN A 27 4.48 22.85 34.45
C GLN A 27 4.01 22.80 35.92
N SER A 28 4.58 21.93 36.76
CA SER A 28 4.13 21.70 38.14
C SER A 28 2.64 21.38 38.27
N MET A 29 2.06 20.76 37.24
CA MET A 29 0.66 20.36 37.19
C MET A 29 0.50 18.99 37.87
N SER A 30 -0.48 18.87 38.78
CA SER A 30 -0.75 17.59 39.44
C SER A 30 -1.25 16.57 38.42
N HIS A 31 -0.50 15.49 38.21
CA HIS A 31 -0.78 14.51 37.17
C HIS A 31 -0.55 13.07 37.63
N VAL A 32 -1.14 12.13 36.89
CA VAL A 32 -0.83 10.71 36.99
C VAL A 32 -0.87 10.07 35.59
N LEU A 33 0.16 9.29 35.26
CA LEU A 33 0.25 8.49 34.04
C LEU A 33 -0.05 7.03 34.36
N LEU A 34 -1.14 6.50 33.82
CA LEU A 34 -1.63 5.14 34.07
C LEU A 34 -1.20 4.21 32.94
N GLU A 35 -0.44 3.17 33.26
CA GLU A 35 0.02 2.15 32.32
C GLU A 35 -0.50 0.78 32.74
N SER A 36 -1.18 0.08 31.83
CA SER A 36 -1.75 -1.24 32.13
C SER A 36 -0.69 -2.33 32.27
N SER A 37 0.46 -2.17 31.60
CA SER A 37 1.58 -3.09 31.68
C SER A 37 2.58 -2.73 32.78
N GLY A 38 3.59 -3.58 32.98
CA GLY A 38 4.67 -3.35 33.95
C GLY A 38 5.80 -2.45 33.44
N LYS A 39 5.74 -1.96 32.19
CA LYS A 39 6.76 -1.11 31.58
C LYS A 39 6.13 -0.06 30.67
N HIS A 40 6.78 1.08 30.52
CA HIS A 40 6.36 2.07 29.54
C HIS A 40 6.65 1.60 28.11
N ALA A 41 6.01 2.25 27.13
CA ALA A 41 6.16 2.00 25.71
C ALA A 41 5.95 0.52 25.30
N ASN A 42 4.96 -0.15 25.89
CA ASN A 42 4.72 -1.60 25.73
C ASN A 42 4.75 -2.08 24.27
N THR A 43 4.18 -1.32 23.33
CA THR A 43 4.23 -1.67 21.89
C THR A 43 5.66 -1.71 21.33
N ILE A 44 6.53 -0.77 21.71
CA ILE A 44 7.92 -0.71 21.25
C ILE A 44 8.78 -1.75 21.97
N GLN A 45 8.50 -2.03 23.24
CA GLN A 45 9.12 -3.14 23.98
C GLN A 45 8.95 -4.47 23.23
N GLN A 46 7.79 -4.66 22.59
CA GLN A 46 7.43 -5.86 21.82
C GLN A 46 7.94 -5.87 20.37
N TYR A 47 8.63 -4.82 19.91
CA TYR A 47 9.30 -4.86 18.61
C TYR A 47 10.43 -5.88 18.63
N GLN A 48 10.79 -6.43 17.47
CA GLN A 48 11.93 -7.34 17.38
C GLN A 48 13.23 -6.66 17.84
N LYS A 49 14.11 -7.44 18.48
CA LYS A 49 15.45 -6.98 18.89
C LYS A 49 16.22 -6.35 17.73
N GLY A 50 16.85 -5.19 17.96
CA GLY A 50 17.61 -4.46 16.94
C GLY A 50 16.79 -3.78 15.84
N LYS A 51 15.45 -3.82 15.93
CA LYS A 51 14.60 -3.12 14.96
C LYS A 51 14.89 -1.62 14.98
N HIS A 52 15.19 -1.06 13.82
CA HIS A 52 15.35 0.39 13.66
C HIS A 52 13.98 1.08 13.68
N VAL A 53 13.85 2.12 14.50
CA VAL A 53 12.64 2.93 14.67
C VAL A 53 12.92 4.32 14.14
N MET A 54 12.09 4.75 13.18
CA MET A 54 12.25 6.02 12.46
C MET A 54 11.62 7.18 13.23
N ALA A 55 12.20 8.38 13.09
CA ALA A 55 11.69 9.64 13.64
C ALA A 55 11.02 10.54 12.58
N GLU A 56 10.18 9.93 11.74
CA GLU A 56 9.48 10.62 10.66
C GLU A 56 8.27 11.47 11.15
N PRO A 57 7.95 12.58 10.48
CA PRO A 57 8.74 13.21 9.41
C PRO A 57 9.93 14.01 9.97
N ASN A 58 11.05 13.99 9.25
CA ASN A 58 12.31 14.61 9.72
C ASN A 58 12.20 16.13 9.90
N GLN A 59 11.44 16.79 9.02
CA GLN A 59 11.21 18.24 9.05
C GLN A 59 10.42 18.72 10.28
N LEU A 60 9.67 17.83 10.94
CA LEU A 60 8.88 18.20 12.10
C LEU A 60 9.80 18.36 13.33
N PRO A 61 9.75 19.50 14.04
CA PRO A 61 10.48 19.69 15.28
C PRO A 61 9.90 18.81 16.39
N LEU A 62 10.75 18.29 17.27
CA LEU A 62 10.32 17.63 18.52
C LEU A 62 10.17 18.69 19.60
N ARG A 63 8.97 18.80 20.20
CA ARG A 63 8.67 19.73 21.31
C ARG A 63 8.69 19.07 22.68
N SER A 64 8.58 17.75 22.69
CA SER A 64 8.53 16.96 23.91
C SER A 64 9.70 17.29 24.84
N ASP A 65 9.43 17.33 26.14
CA ASP A 65 10.47 17.38 27.17
C ASP A 65 11.23 16.03 27.28
N ILE A 66 10.86 15.03 26.48
CA ILE A 66 11.49 13.72 26.39
C ILE A 66 12.15 13.58 25.01
N GLU A 67 13.43 13.24 24.99
CA GLU A 67 14.21 13.14 23.76
C GLU A 67 13.74 11.97 22.87
N PHE A 68 13.78 12.18 21.55
CA PHE A 68 13.52 11.14 20.57
C PHE A 68 14.22 11.41 19.25
N GLU A 69 15.09 10.48 18.87
CA GLU A 69 15.76 10.43 17.57
C GLU A 69 15.62 9.02 16.98
N ALA A 70 15.83 8.90 15.67
CA ALA A 70 15.80 7.61 14.99
C ALA A 70 16.98 6.73 15.48
N GLY A 71 16.71 5.46 15.74
CA GLY A 71 17.69 4.56 16.35
C GLY A 71 17.20 3.13 16.46
N ASP A 72 18.04 2.22 16.95
CA ASP A 72 17.58 0.89 17.31
C ASP A 72 16.64 0.93 18.53
N ARG A 73 15.75 -0.08 18.60
CA ARG A 73 14.76 -0.25 19.67
C ARG A 73 15.38 -0.08 21.07
N GLU A 74 16.52 -0.71 21.32
CA GLU A 74 17.16 -0.73 22.64
C GLU A 74 17.68 0.65 23.05
N SER A 75 18.36 1.35 22.14
CA SER A 75 18.85 2.71 22.36
C SER A 75 17.71 3.67 22.68
N ILE A 76 16.59 3.60 21.96
CA ILE A 76 15.42 4.46 22.20
C ILE A 76 14.80 4.18 23.57
N LEU A 77 14.54 2.92 23.91
CA LEU A 77 13.94 2.54 25.19
C LEU A 77 14.83 2.97 26.37
N LYS A 78 16.16 2.81 26.22
CA LYS A 78 17.13 3.26 27.23
C LYS A 78 17.11 4.78 27.41
N ASN A 79 17.05 5.54 26.32
CA ASN A 79 17.01 7.00 26.39
C ASN A 79 15.70 7.51 27.03
N TRP A 80 14.57 6.87 26.73
CA TRP A 80 13.29 7.20 27.36
C TRP A 80 13.28 6.83 28.84
N GLU A 81 13.80 5.67 29.22
CA GLU A 81 13.93 5.30 30.63
C GLU A 81 14.82 6.30 31.39
N HIS A 82 15.93 6.74 30.79
CA HIS A 82 16.78 7.79 31.37
C HIS A 82 16.02 9.11 31.53
N SER A 83 15.29 9.55 30.50
CA SER A 83 14.53 10.80 30.51
C SER A 83 13.38 10.77 31.54
N ILE A 84 12.68 9.63 31.65
CA ILE A 84 11.64 9.41 32.65
C ILE A 84 12.22 9.45 34.06
N ASN A 85 13.39 8.85 34.31
CA ASN A 85 14.01 8.87 35.64
C ASN A 85 14.54 10.25 36.03
N ASN A 86 14.86 11.10 35.06
CA ASN A 86 15.34 12.47 35.28
C ASN A 86 14.21 13.51 35.34
N THR A 87 12.98 13.12 34.98
CA THR A 87 11.80 13.97 35.01
C THR A 87 10.89 13.48 36.13
N ASP A 88 10.31 14.37 36.94
CA ASP A 88 9.46 13.96 38.07
C ASP A 88 8.06 13.56 37.57
N ILE A 89 8.00 12.45 36.81
CA ILE A 89 6.77 11.93 36.21
C ILE A 89 6.12 10.93 37.17
N ASN A 90 4.88 11.22 37.57
CA ASN A 90 4.10 10.31 38.39
C ASN A 90 3.47 9.20 37.52
N ILE A 91 4.11 8.02 37.46
CA ILE A 91 3.64 6.86 36.69
C ILE A 91 3.15 5.76 37.61
N LEU A 92 1.93 5.26 37.35
CA LEU A 92 1.37 4.08 37.98
C LEU A 92 1.32 2.93 36.97
N TYR A 93 2.19 1.95 37.15
CA TYR A 93 2.19 0.70 36.37
C TYR A 93 1.14 -0.28 36.85
N GLN A 94 0.78 -1.24 36.00
CA GLN A 94 -0.26 -2.24 36.27
C GLN A 94 -1.64 -1.61 36.60
N ALA A 95 -1.87 -0.38 36.12
CA ALA A 95 -3.09 0.39 36.32
C ALA A 95 -3.98 0.33 35.08
N GLU A 96 -4.61 -0.83 34.86
CA GLU A 96 -5.57 -1.01 33.77
C GLU A 96 -6.87 -0.26 34.08
N VAL A 97 -7.19 0.77 33.28
CA VAL A 97 -8.44 1.52 33.38
C VAL A 97 -9.58 0.76 32.71
N ILE A 98 -10.71 0.62 33.41
CA ILE A 98 -11.89 -0.12 32.94
C ILE A 98 -13.11 0.74 32.65
N SER A 99 -13.26 1.89 33.33
CA SER A 99 -14.32 2.86 33.06
C SER A 99 -13.87 4.28 33.36
N ILE A 100 -14.51 5.22 32.68
CA ILE A 100 -14.41 6.66 32.92
C ILE A 100 -15.84 7.17 33.07
N ASP A 101 -16.13 7.79 34.21
CA ASP A 101 -17.44 8.31 34.56
C ASP A 101 -17.31 9.77 35.03
N GLY A 102 -18.39 10.55 34.91
CA GLY A 102 -18.42 11.96 35.34
C GLY A 102 -18.17 12.96 34.21
N ASP A 103 -17.87 14.20 34.60
CA ASP A 103 -17.79 15.37 33.72
C ASP A 103 -16.51 16.17 33.98
N LYS A 104 -16.23 17.15 33.11
CA LYS A 104 -15.09 18.07 33.25
C LYS A 104 -14.97 18.61 34.67
N ASN A 105 -13.75 18.62 35.21
CA ASN A 105 -13.38 18.95 36.59
C ASN A 105 -13.66 17.87 37.64
N ASN A 106 -14.37 16.79 37.32
CA ASN A 106 -14.72 15.74 38.28
C ASN A 106 -14.90 14.37 37.61
N PHE A 107 -13.90 13.93 36.84
CA PHE A 107 -13.90 12.58 36.29
C PHE A 107 -13.49 11.57 37.35
N ARG A 108 -14.16 10.42 37.34
CA ARG A 108 -13.83 9.23 38.11
C ARG A 108 -13.33 8.14 37.17
N ILE A 109 -12.13 7.65 37.44
CA ILE A 109 -11.42 6.67 36.61
C ILE A 109 -11.30 5.38 37.41
N SER A 110 -12.02 4.35 37.00
CA SER A 110 -12.04 3.07 37.70
C SER A 110 -10.93 2.16 37.17
N LEU A 111 -10.16 1.57 38.08
CA LEU A 111 -9.10 0.61 37.76
C LEU A 111 -9.59 -0.82 37.95
N LYS A 112 -8.97 -1.75 37.22
CA LYS A 112 -9.25 -3.19 37.34
C LYS A 112 -8.92 -3.76 38.72
N SER A 113 -8.04 -3.11 39.49
CA SER A 113 -7.76 -3.48 40.87
C SER A 113 -8.96 -3.28 41.82
N GLY A 114 -9.96 -2.51 41.40
CA GLY A 114 -11.07 -2.04 42.24
C GLY A 114 -10.85 -0.65 42.82
N ASP A 115 -9.64 -0.09 42.69
CA ASP A 115 -9.33 1.28 43.06
C ASP A 115 -9.90 2.29 42.05
N PHE A 116 -9.98 3.55 42.44
CA PHE A 116 -10.37 4.63 41.55
C PHE A 116 -9.50 5.87 41.78
N ILE A 117 -9.37 6.66 40.71
CA ILE A 117 -8.64 7.94 40.69
C ILE A 117 -9.61 9.03 40.22
N SER A 118 -9.48 10.23 40.77
CA SER A 118 -10.28 11.38 40.35
C SER A 118 -9.40 12.41 39.62
N ALA A 119 -9.90 13.03 38.56
CA ALA A 119 -9.14 14.04 37.82
C ALA A 119 -10.02 15.13 37.18
N LYS A 120 -9.45 16.33 36.99
CA LYS A 120 -10.16 17.41 36.27
C LYS A 120 -10.26 17.18 34.76
N ASN A 121 -9.17 16.69 34.17
CA ASN A 121 -9.05 16.42 32.74
C ASN A 121 -8.49 15.00 32.52
N ILE A 122 -8.75 14.45 31.34
CA ILE A 122 -8.23 13.14 30.92
C ILE A 122 -7.54 13.27 29.57
N ILE A 123 -6.36 12.68 29.43
CA ILE A 123 -5.70 12.45 28.14
C ILE A 123 -5.70 10.95 27.85
N LEU A 124 -6.33 10.53 26.76
CA LEU A 124 -6.29 9.17 26.24
C LEU A 124 -5.14 9.04 25.24
N ALA A 125 -4.03 8.44 25.69
CA ALA A 125 -2.82 8.18 24.90
C ALA A 125 -2.68 6.69 24.54
N LEU A 126 -3.81 6.08 24.13
CA LEU A 126 -3.91 4.64 23.92
C LEU A 126 -3.34 4.21 22.56
N GLY A 127 -2.56 3.12 22.56
CA GLY A 127 -2.12 2.47 21.34
C GLY A 127 -3.22 1.63 20.70
N VAL A 128 -3.37 1.68 19.38
CA VAL A 128 -4.24 0.75 18.63
C VAL A 128 -3.59 -0.62 18.40
N GLN A 129 -2.32 -0.78 18.74
CA GLN A 129 -1.52 -1.98 18.49
C GLN A 129 -1.33 -2.90 19.73
N GLY A 130 -1.73 -2.47 20.93
CA GLY A 130 -1.50 -3.22 22.17
C GLY A 130 -2.52 -4.33 22.45
N ASN A 131 -3.74 -4.22 21.89
CA ASN A 131 -4.83 -5.16 22.13
C ASN A 131 -4.86 -6.24 21.04
N ALA A 132 -4.00 -7.24 21.15
CA ALA A 132 -3.98 -8.36 20.22
C ALA A 132 -5.34 -9.07 20.18
N ARG A 133 -5.81 -9.42 18.98
CA ARG A 133 -6.99 -10.28 18.81
C ARG A 133 -6.69 -11.66 19.40
N LYS A 134 -7.58 -12.13 20.26
CA LYS A 134 -7.54 -13.47 20.85
C LYS A 134 -8.02 -14.55 19.87
N LEU A 135 -7.66 -15.81 20.15
CA LEU A 135 -8.18 -16.95 19.39
C LEU A 135 -9.66 -17.18 19.70
N ASN A 136 -10.07 -16.89 20.95
CA ASN A 136 -11.38 -17.16 21.52
C ASN A 136 -11.76 -18.65 21.43
N VAL A 137 -10.84 -19.51 21.86
CA VAL A 137 -11.01 -20.97 21.89
C VAL A 137 -10.61 -21.52 23.25
N PRO A 138 -11.17 -22.67 23.68
CA PRO A 138 -10.72 -23.32 24.92
C PRO A 138 -9.21 -23.58 24.88
N GLY A 139 -8.52 -23.26 25.99
CA GLY A 139 -7.07 -23.45 26.16
C GLY A 139 -6.18 -22.35 25.59
N GLU A 140 -6.73 -21.22 25.13
CA GLU A 140 -5.89 -20.12 24.61
C GLU A 140 -5.00 -19.43 25.66
N ASP A 141 -5.27 -19.61 26.96
CA ASP A 141 -4.53 -18.97 28.06
C ASP A 141 -3.33 -19.82 28.56
N TYR A 142 -3.02 -20.96 27.92
CA TYR A 142 -1.84 -21.75 28.28
C TYR A 142 -0.53 -21.02 27.99
N SER A 143 0.51 -21.24 28.80
CA SER A 143 1.77 -20.49 28.77
C SER A 143 2.58 -20.60 27.47
N PHE A 144 2.34 -21.66 26.67
CA PHE A 144 2.97 -21.84 25.36
C PHE A 144 2.20 -21.13 24.22
N VAL A 145 1.06 -20.51 24.51
CA VAL A 145 0.32 -19.65 23.60
C VAL A 145 0.72 -18.20 23.85
N GLN A 146 1.22 -17.53 22.81
CA GLN A 146 1.79 -16.18 22.87
C GLN A 146 1.20 -15.32 21.75
N ASN A 147 1.17 -14.00 21.93
CA ASN A 147 0.62 -13.07 20.92
C ASN A 147 1.71 -12.18 20.27
N THR A 148 2.96 -12.36 20.70
CA THR A 148 4.12 -11.56 20.32
C THR A 148 5.35 -12.45 20.14
N LEU A 149 6.32 -11.95 19.38
CA LEU A 149 7.62 -12.60 19.19
C LEU A 149 8.71 -11.54 19.42
N GLU A 150 9.44 -11.65 20.54
CA GLU A 150 10.52 -10.70 20.87
C GLU A 150 11.79 -10.96 20.06
N SER A 151 12.17 -12.23 19.89
CA SER A 151 13.34 -12.65 19.13
C SER A 151 13.11 -14.03 18.53
N ALA A 152 13.34 -14.17 17.22
CA ALA A 152 13.28 -15.47 16.57
C ALA A 152 14.47 -16.37 16.99
N ASP A 153 15.64 -15.77 17.23
CA ASP A 153 16.87 -16.48 17.63
C ASP A 153 16.77 -17.12 19.01
N ALA A 154 15.75 -16.76 19.81
CA ALA A 154 15.50 -17.35 21.12
C ALA A 154 15.00 -18.80 21.03
N TYR A 155 14.54 -19.23 19.86
CA TYR A 155 13.93 -20.55 19.66
C TYR A 155 14.69 -21.32 18.60
N GLN A 156 15.08 -22.54 18.93
CA GLN A 156 15.80 -23.44 18.03
C GLN A 156 15.24 -24.84 18.16
N GLN A 157 15.11 -25.53 17.02
CA GLN A 157 14.64 -26.91 16.93
C GLN A 157 13.23 -27.13 17.53
N GLU A 158 12.42 -26.07 17.63
CA GLU A 158 11.04 -26.17 18.09
C GLU A 158 10.06 -26.39 16.92
N THR A 159 8.88 -26.96 17.23
CA THR A 159 7.70 -26.95 16.35
C THR A 159 6.81 -25.79 16.77
N ILE A 160 6.77 -24.73 15.95
CA ILE A 160 6.08 -23.48 16.27
C ILE A 160 4.91 -23.27 15.32
N VAL A 161 3.71 -23.13 15.90
CA VAL A 161 2.51 -22.78 15.15
C VAL A 161 2.35 -21.26 15.12
N ILE A 162 2.27 -20.67 13.94
CA ILE A 162 1.93 -19.26 13.75
C ILE A 162 0.48 -19.16 13.29
N VAL A 163 -0.34 -18.35 13.96
CA VAL A 163 -1.74 -18.13 13.58
C VAL A 163 -1.94 -16.71 13.06
N GLY A 164 -2.15 -16.57 11.76
CA GLY A 164 -2.34 -15.26 11.11
C GLY A 164 -1.72 -15.20 9.71
N ALA A 165 -2.14 -14.22 8.92
CA ALA A 165 -1.75 -14.06 7.52
C ALA A 165 -1.44 -12.60 7.14
N GLY A 166 -1.21 -11.73 8.13
CA GLY A 166 -0.73 -10.36 7.91
C GLY A 166 0.80 -10.29 7.91
N ASP A 167 1.35 -9.12 7.57
CA ASP A 167 2.81 -8.89 7.48
C ASP A 167 3.57 -9.38 8.72
N SER A 168 3.09 -8.98 9.90
CA SER A 168 3.66 -9.39 11.18
C SER A 168 3.62 -10.90 11.45
N ALA A 169 2.63 -11.62 10.92
CA ALA A 169 2.58 -13.09 11.04
C ALA A 169 3.61 -13.73 10.11
N ILE A 170 3.68 -13.23 8.88
CA ILE A 170 4.59 -13.71 7.84
C ILE A 170 6.06 -13.47 8.22
N GLU A 171 6.39 -12.27 8.68
CA GLU A 171 7.73 -11.92 9.14
C GLU A 171 8.19 -12.83 10.28
N ASN A 172 7.30 -13.15 11.23
CA ASN A 172 7.58 -14.08 12.31
C ASN A 172 7.76 -15.52 11.78
N ALA A 173 6.88 -15.97 10.90
CA ALA A 173 6.95 -17.31 10.33
C ALA A 173 8.25 -17.54 9.55
N ILE A 174 8.65 -16.59 8.70
CA ILE A 174 9.90 -16.66 7.93
C ILE A 174 11.11 -16.57 8.84
N SER A 175 11.13 -15.63 9.79
CA SER A 175 12.28 -15.47 10.68
C SER A 175 12.51 -16.71 11.56
N LEU A 176 11.44 -17.39 11.99
CA LEU A 176 11.54 -18.60 12.81
C LEU A 176 11.89 -19.84 11.99
N SER A 177 11.53 -19.89 10.70
CA SER A 177 11.73 -21.08 9.85
C SER A 177 13.18 -21.35 9.47
N HIS A 178 14.11 -20.45 9.79
CA HIS A 178 15.55 -20.68 9.63
C HIS A 178 16.09 -21.76 10.57
N HIS A 179 15.49 -21.91 11.76
CA HIS A 179 16.00 -22.78 12.83
C HIS A 179 14.92 -23.69 13.45
N ASN A 180 13.67 -23.59 13.02
CA ASN A 180 12.52 -24.26 13.62
C ASN A 180 11.62 -24.87 12.54
N ARG A 181 10.82 -25.87 12.93
CA ARG A 181 9.70 -26.34 12.11
C ARG A 181 8.52 -25.39 12.33
N VAL A 182 8.15 -24.63 11.30
CA VAL A 182 7.07 -23.63 11.39
C VAL A 182 5.83 -24.13 10.66
N ILE A 183 4.69 -24.10 11.36
CA ILE A 183 3.37 -24.40 10.83
C ILE A 183 2.55 -23.10 10.84
N LEU A 184 2.13 -22.63 9.68
CA LEU A 184 1.31 -21.44 9.51
C LEU A 184 -0.16 -21.82 9.37
N ILE A 185 -1.04 -21.20 10.15
CA ILE A 185 -2.49 -21.38 10.07
C ILE A 185 -3.11 -20.10 9.52
N ASN A 186 -3.75 -20.24 8.37
CA ASN A 186 -4.46 -19.16 7.69
C ASN A 186 -5.94 -19.51 7.54
N ARG A 187 -6.81 -18.60 7.96
CA ARG A 187 -8.28 -18.78 7.85
C ARG A 187 -8.81 -18.54 6.43
N ARG A 188 -7.98 -18.01 5.53
CA ARG A 188 -8.30 -17.79 4.12
C ARG A 188 -7.51 -18.77 3.26
N ASN A 189 -7.84 -18.82 1.98
CA ASN A 189 -7.05 -19.52 0.96
C ASN A 189 -5.96 -18.61 0.35
N ASP A 190 -5.82 -17.37 0.83
CA ASP A 190 -4.89 -16.37 0.29
C ASP A 190 -4.18 -15.55 1.39
N PHE A 191 -3.16 -14.78 0.99
CA PHE A 191 -2.46 -13.79 1.82
C PHE A 191 -2.81 -12.35 1.43
N SER A 192 -4.04 -12.10 0.97
CA SER A 192 -4.50 -10.79 0.45
C SER A 192 -4.33 -9.61 1.41
N ARG A 193 -4.17 -9.87 2.71
CA ARG A 193 -3.95 -8.86 3.75
C ARG A 193 -2.48 -8.45 3.93
N ALA A 194 -1.55 -9.27 3.45
CA ALA A 194 -0.15 -8.96 3.54
C ALA A 194 0.25 -7.98 2.43
N LYS A 195 1.32 -7.23 2.69
CA LYS A 195 2.04 -6.58 1.61
C LYS A 195 2.53 -7.65 0.64
N GLU A 196 2.61 -7.26 -0.61
CA GLU A 196 2.90 -8.14 -1.73
C GLU A 196 4.32 -8.72 -1.63
N ALA A 197 5.24 -7.91 -1.12
CA ALA A 197 6.51 -8.30 -0.54
C ALA A 197 6.45 -9.58 0.32
N ASN A 198 5.75 -9.48 1.45
CA ASN A 198 5.64 -10.55 2.43
C ASN A 198 4.82 -11.72 1.89
N MET A 199 3.77 -11.45 1.10
CA MET A 199 3.00 -12.47 0.39
C MET A 199 3.90 -13.32 -0.51
N ASN A 200 4.76 -12.71 -1.33
CA ASN A 200 5.67 -13.44 -2.21
C ASN A 200 6.66 -14.27 -1.40
N ARG A 201 7.23 -13.70 -0.32
CA ARG A 201 8.15 -14.41 0.58
C ARG A 201 7.52 -15.63 1.24
N ILE A 202 6.29 -15.49 1.76
CA ILE A 202 5.63 -16.62 2.43
C ILE A 202 5.21 -17.70 1.43
N LEU A 203 4.71 -17.30 0.25
CA LEU A 203 4.36 -18.27 -0.80
C LEU A 203 5.59 -19.06 -1.26
N LYS A 204 6.74 -18.39 -1.45
CA LYS A 204 8.02 -19.05 -1.75
C LYS A 204 8.45 -20.01 -0.63
N ALA A 205 8.34 -19.60 0.63
CA ALA A 205 8.68 -20.46 1.77
C ALA A 205 7.75 -21.69 1.89
N ILE A 206 6.48 -21.56 1.51
CA ILE A 206 5.53 -22.66 1.48
C ILE A 206 5.84 -23.61 0.31
N ASP A 207 6.09 -23.07 -0.89
CA ASP A 207 6.38 -23.85 -2.10
C ASP A 207 7.68 -24.64 -1.96
N THR A 208 8.71 -24.03 -1.37
CA THR A 208 9.98 -24.69 -1.02
C THR A 208 9.90 -25.63 0.19
N LYS A 209 8.70 -25.81 0.78
CA LYS A 209 8.43 -26.63 1.97
C LYS A 209 9.23 -26.21 3.21
N GLN A 210 9.73 -24.99 3.25
CA GLN A 210 10.35 -24.40 4.43
C GLN A 210 9.32 -24.14 5.53
N ILE A 211 8.08 -23.81 5.15
CA ILE A 211 6.95 -23.57 6.05
C ILE A 211 5.78 -24.45 5.63
N GLU A 212 5.20 -25.18 6.58
CA GLU A 212 3.95 -25.91 6.38
C GLU A 212 2.79 -24.92 6.55
N CYS A 213 1.81 -24.89 5.64
CA CYS A 213 0.69 -23.94 5.73
C CYS A 213 -0.66 -24.65 5.60
N PHE A 214 -1.53 -24.44 6.58
CA PHE A 214 -2.93 -24.86 6.57
C PHE A 214 -3.81 -23.67 6.19
N TYR A 215 -4.33 -23.70 4.97
CA TYR A 215 -5.31 -22.73 4.46
C TYR A 215 -6.72 -23.07 4.90
N GLU A 216 -7.60 -22.06 4.87
CA GLU A 216 -9.01 -22.19 5.24
C GLU A 216 -9.22 -22.93 6.56
N SER A 217 -8.26 -22.77 7.47
CA SER A 217 -8.14 -23.56 8.68
C SER A 217 -8.17 -22.66 9.91
N ALA A 218 -8.75 -23.17 10.99
CA ALA A 218 -8.84 -22.45 12.25
C ALA A 218 -8.65 -23.40 13.44
N ILE A 219 -7.84 -22.98 14.40
CA ILE A 219 -7.77 -23.65 15.71
C ILE A 219 -9.15 -23.55 16.35
N ILE A 220 -9.65 -24.67 16.87
CA ILE A 220 -10.93 -24.76 17.59
C ILE A 220 -10.75 -25.08 19.08
N GLU A 221 -9.59 -25.63 19.47
CA GLU A 221 -9.23 -25.95 20.84
C GLU A 221 -7.71 -26.04 20.96
N VAL A 222 -7.16 -25.64 22.11
CA VAL A 222 -5.76 -25.86 22.49
C VAL A 222 -5.75 -26.73 23.75
N LYS A 223 -4.88 -27.73 23.78
CA LYS A 223 -4.74 -28.68 24.90
C LYS A 223 -3.33 -28.60 25.45
N GLN A 224 -3.21 -28.68 26.76
CA GLN A 224 -1.92 -28.82 27.44
C GLN A 224 -1.63 -30.30 27.63
N ASN A 225 -0.41 -30.70 27.27
CA ASN A 225 0.09 -32.05 27.47
C ASN A 225 0.66 -32.21 28.88
N THR A 226 0.87 -33.46 29.32
CA THR A 226 1.54 -33.70 30.61
C THR A 226 3.02 -33.34 30.52
N ALA A 227 3.63 -32.96 31.64
CA ALA A 227 5.02 -32.50 31.69
C ALA A 227 6.06 -33.55 31.24
N GLU A 228 5.65 -34.80 31.04
CA GLU A 228 6.48 -35.93 30.62
C GLU A 228 6.54 -36.09 29.09
N GLN A 229 5.72 -35.34 28.33
CA GLN A 229 5.66 -35.40 26.87
C GLN A 229 6.64 -34.39 26.24
N GLU A 230 7.20 -34.74 25.08
CA GLU A 230 8.14 -33.90 24.31
C GLU A 230 7.54 -32.53 23.96
N PHE A 231 6.26 -32.50 23.58
CA PHE A 231 5.54 -31.28 23.24
C PHE A 231 4.70 -30.80 24.43
N PRO A 232 4.82 -29.54 24.86
CA PRO A 232 4.03 -28.95 25.96
C PRO A 232 2.54 -28.80 25.63
N GLY A 233 2.17 -28.83 24.34
CA GLY A 233 0.77 -28.67 23.96
C GLY A 233 0.42 -29.22 22.58
N GLN A 234 -0.88 -29.43 22.41
CA GLN A 234 -1.50 -29.90 21.18
C GLN A 234 -2.58 -28.90 20.75
N ILE A 235 -2.63 -28.56 19.48
CA ILE A 235 -3.73 -27.78 18.90
C ILE A 235 -4.70 -28.70 18.17
N VAL A 236 -6.00 -28.41 18.27
CA VAL A 236 -7.05 -29.03 17.46
C VAL A 236 -7.44 -28.05 16.36
N LEU A 237 -7.21 -28.44 15.13
CA LEU A 237 -7.36 -27.64 13.93
C LEU A 237 -8.54 -28.15 13.10
N LYS A 238 -9.50 -27.27 12.81
CA LYS A 238 -10.53 -27.53 11.79
C LYS A 238 -9.98 -27.08 10.44
N THR A 239 -9.85 -28.02 9.50
CA THR A 239 -9.49 -27.80 8.10
C THR A 239 -10.76 -27.90 7.21
N PRO A 240 -10.68 -27.65 5.90
CA PRO A 240 -11.80 -27.88 4.98
C PRO A 240 -12.28 -29.33 4.96
N ASP A 241 -11.35 -30.29 5.09
CA ASP A 241 -11.64 -31.71 4.88
C ASP A 241 -11.95 -32.45 6.19
N ASN A 242 -11.31 -32.06 7.29
CA ASN A 242 -11.36 -32.80 8.56
C ASN A 242 -10.96 -31.95 9.78
N VAL A 243 -11.05 -32.57 10.94
CA VAL A 243 -10.47 -32.04 12.18
C VAL A 243 -9.21 -32.85 12.49
N ILE A 244 -8.09 -32.17 12.68
CA ILE A 244 -6.80 -32.80 12.98
C ILE A 244 -6.22 -32.24 14.26
N SER A 245 -5.34 -33.02 14.91
CA SER A 245 -4.56 -32.57 16.06
C SER A 245 -3.09 -32.45 15.68
N LEU A 246 -2.44 -31.37 16.11
CA LEU A 246 -1.01 -31.13 15.85
C LEU A 246 -0.29 -30.85 17.18
N GLU A 247 0.78 -31.58 17.43
CA GLU A 247 1.68 -31.32 18.56
C GLU A 247 2.57 -30.11 18.28
N CYS A 248 2.76 -29.26 19.28
CA CYS A 248 3.56 -28.05 19.14
C CYS A 248 4.27 -27.67 20.44
N HIS A 249 5.42 -27.01 20.27
CA HIS A 249 6.13 -26.37 21.37
C HIS A 249 5.48 -25.04 21.72
N ARG A 250 4.98 -24.31 20.71
CA ARG A 250 4.41 -22.97 20.88
C ARG A 250 3.33 -22.68 19.86
N VAL A 251 2.41 -21.81 20.26
CA VAL A 251 1.45 -21.15 19.37
C VAL A 251 1.69 -19.65 19.47
N ILE A 252 2.03 -19.01 18.36
CA ILE A 252 2.22 -17.56 18.26
C ILE A 252 1.09 -16.98 17.43
N THR A 253 0.20 -16.22 18.06
CA THR A 253 -0.94 -15.59 17.41
C THR A 253 -0.56 -14.18 16.90
N ARG A 254 -0.80 -13.93 15.62
CA ARG A 254 -0.56 -12.64 14.95
C ARG A 254 -1.83 -12.25 14.18
N LEU A 255 -2.92 -12.17 14.93
CA LEU A 255 -4.29 -11.99 14.41
C LEU A 255 -4.68 -10.53 14.15
N GLY A 256 -3.74 -9.60 14.32
CA GLY A 256 -3.99 -8.16 14.30
C GLY A 256 -4.50 -7.67 15.65
N THR A 257 -4.85 -6.38 15.71
CA THR A 257 -5.23 -5.73 16.96
C THR A 257 -6.65 -5.19 16.89
N VAL A 258 -7.25 -4.94 18.05
CA VAL A 258 -8.57 -4.32 18.18
C VAL A 258 -8.37 -2.94 18.80
N PRO A 259 -8.66 -1.84 18.07
CA PRO A 259 -8.73 -0.53 18.71
C PRO A 259 -9.66 -0.60 19.92
N PRO A 260 -9.38 0.11 21.03
CA PRO A 260 -10.20 0.06 22.24
C PRO A 260 -11.54 0.84 22.09
N ARG A 261 -12.24 0.65 20.97
CA ARG A 261 -13.43 1.42 20.58
C ARG A 261 -14.53 1.36 21.63
N LYS A 262 -14.87 0.17 22.13
CA LYS A 262 -15.90 0.00 23.17
C LYS A 262 -15.59 0.80 24.44
N PHE A 263 -14.32 0.82 24.85
CA PHE A 263 -13.87 1.60 26.02
C PHE A 263 -14.01 3.10 25.75
N VAL A 264 -13.57 3.58 24.58
CA VAL A 264 -13.67 4.99 24.19
C VAL A 264 -15.14 5.42 24.07
N GLU A 265 -16.00 4.61 23.46
CA GLU A 265 -17.45 4.85 23.38
C GLU A 265 -18.11 4.84 24.77
N SER A 266 -17.65 3.98 25.69
CA SER A 266 -18.18 3.94 27.06
C SER A 266 -17.86 5.22 27.85
N ALA A 267 -16.81 5.95 27.46
CA ALA A 267 -16.51 7.28 28.00
C ALA A 267 -17.34 8.41 27.35
N GLY A 268 -18.33 8.09 26.51
CA GLY A 268 -19.20 9.07 25.85
C GLY A 268 -18.65 9.67 24.55
N ILE A 269 -17.51 9.19 24.06
CA ILE A 269 -16.82 9.74 22.88
C ILE A 269 -17.42 9.16 21.60
N ARG A 270 -17.74 10.05 20.64
CA ARG A 270 -18.29 9.69 19.33
C ARG A 270 -17.18 9.44 18.30
N TYR A 271 -17.51 8.62 17.31
CA TYR A 271 -16.66 8.34 16.16
C TYR A 271 -17.25 8.97 14.90
N VAL A 272 -16.38 9.31 13.94
CA VAL A 272 -16.81 9.90 12.67
C VAL A 272 -17.68 8.96 11.82
N SER A 273 -17.59 7.65 12.04
CA SER A 273 -18.46 6.65 11.41
C SER A 273 -18.50 5.31 12.15
N GLU A 274 -19.34 4.39 11.67
CA GLU A 274 -19.44 3.01 12.18
C GLU A 274 -18.33 2.07 11.64
N GLN A 275 -17.44 2.55 10.76
CA GLN A 275 -16.36 1.71 10.21
C GLN A 275 -15.38 1.26 11.31
N PRO A 276 -14.87 0.01 11.27
CA PRO A 276 -13.99 -0.51 12.33
C PRO A 276 -12.68 0.28 12.55
N ASP A 277 -12.20 0.97 11.52
CA ASP A 277 -10.99 1.81 11.49
C ASP A 277 -11.29 3.31 11.63
N ALA A 278 -12.55 3.68 11.85
CA ALA A 278 -12.92 5.06 12.11
C ALA A 278 -12.19 5.60 13.34
N ILE A 279 -11.82 6.88 13.28
CA ILE A 279 -11.21 7.60 14.39
C ILE A 279 -12.26 8.38 15.19
N PRO A 280 -12.00 8.70 16.47
CA PRO A 280 -12.84 9.57 17.28
C PRO A 280 -13.02 10.97 16.68
N GLU A 281 -14.16 11.60 16.96
CA GLU A 281 -14.41 13.01 16.66
C GLU A 281 -13.60 13.88 17.64
N ILE A 282 -12.65 14.67 17.11
CA ILE A 282 -11.75 15.53 17.89
C ILE A 282 -11.59 16.91 17.27
N SER A 283 -11.34 17.91 18.12
CA SER A 283 -10.99 19.27 17.71
C SER A 283 -9.52 19.40 17.31
N LEU A 284 -9.13 20.58 16.80
CA LEU A 284 -7.72 20.94 16.55
C LEU A 284 -6.85 20.93 17.82
N HIS A 285 -7.49 21.03 19.00
CA HIS A 285 -6.82 20.98 20.30
C HIS A 285 -6.88 19.58 20.92
N TYR A 286 -7.19 18.56 20.12
CA TYR A 286 -7.27 17.15 20.54
C TYR A 286 -8.42 16.82 21.50
N GLU A 287 -9.26 17.80 21.85
CA GLU A 287 -10.42 17.60 22.74
C GLU A 287 -11.56 16.89 21.97
N SER A 288 -12.16 15.90 22.61
CA SER A 288 -13.31 15.15 22.08
C SER A 288 -14.63 15.92 22.19
N ASN A 289 -15.73 15.29 21.77
CA ASN A 289 -17.07 15.78 22.07
C ASN A 289 -17.43 15.77 23.58
N VAL A 290 -16.62 15.13 24.42
CA VAL A 290 -16.75 15.15 25.90
C VAL A 290 -15.75 16.16 26.45
N PRO A 291 -16.22 17.33 26.94
CA PRO A 291 -15.33 18.38 27.43
C PRO A 291 -14.39 17.88 28.53
N GLY A 292 -13.11 18.22 28.44
CA GLY A 292 -12.08 17.78 29.38
C GLY A 292 -11.46 16.40 29.06
N ILE A 293 -11.92 15.70 28.02
CA ILE A 293 -11.26 14.48 27.51
C ILE A 293 -10.57 14.75 26.18
N TYR A 294 -9.26 14.54 26.16
CA TYR A 294 -8.37 14.76 25.02
C TYR A 294 -7.84 13.43 24.50
N LEU A 295 -7.64 13.29 23.18
CA LEU A 295 -7.14 12.07 22.56
C LEU A 295 -5.90 12.37 21.72
N ILE A 296 -4.83 11.62 21.96
CA ILE A 296 -3.54 11.83 21.28
C ILE A 296 -2.96 10.53 20.72
N GLY A 297 -2.00 10.67 19.82
CA GLY A 297 -1.26 9.58 19.20
C GLY A 297 -2.09 8.72 18.26
N ALA A 298 -1.83 7.41 18.27
CA ALA A 298 -2.43 6.48 17.31
C ALA A 298 -3.97 6.43 17.40
N LEU A 299 -4.55 6.60 18.59
CA LEU A 299 -6.00 6.64 18.78
C LEU A 299 -6.64 7.85 18.06
N ALA A 300 -5.94 8.97 17.98
CA ALA A 300 -6.37 10.18 17.30
C ALA A 300 -6.19 10.12 15.76
N GLY A 301 -5.75 8.98 15.22
CA GLY A 301 -5.51 8.79 13.78
C GLY A 301 -4.06 9.03 13.33
N TYR A 302 -3.14 9.32 14.27
CA TYR A 302 -1.77 9.73 13.99
C TYR A 302 -0.73 8.77 14.57
N PRO A 303 -0.44 7.63 13.91
CA PRO A 303 0.44 6.59 14.45
C PRO A 303 1.94 6.88 14.26
N LEU A 304 2.38 8.15 14.28
CA LEU A 304 3.80 8.54 14.20
C LEU A 304 4.31 8.94 15.59
N ILE A 305 5.46 8.40 15.99
CA ILE A 305 5.99 8.57 17.35
C ILE A 305 6.26 10.04 17.66
N LYS A 306 7.02 10.74 16.80
CA LYS A 306 7.38 12.15 16.99
C LYS A 306 6.13 13.04 17.07
N GLN A 307 5.16 12.81 16.19
CA GLN A 307 3.89 13.55 16.22
C GLN A 307 3.10 13.27 17.51
N ALA A 308 3.00 12.01 17.93
CA ALA A 308 2.30 11.63 19.15
C ALA A 308 2.92 12.31 20.39
N MET A 309 4.25 12.42 20.43
CA MET A 309 4.95 13.16 21.48
C MET A 309 4.60 14.65 21.45
N ASN A 310 4.64 15.30 20.27
CA ASN A 310 4.23 16.70 20.14
C ASN A 310 2.76 16.93 20.55
N GLN A 311 1.86 16.02 20.19
CA GLN A 311 0.45 16.10 20.60
C GLN A 311 0.30 15.99 22.12
N GLY A 312 1.10 15.13 22.78
CA GLY A 312 1.12 15.04 24.23
C GLY A 312 1.55 16.34 24.91
N TYR A 313 2.60 16.98 24.38
CA TYR A 313 3.03 18.30 24.83
C TYR A 313 1.93 19.35 24.64
N GLU A 314 1.37 19.44 23.43
CA GLU A 314 0.37 20.44 23.04
C GLU A 314 -0.95 20.28 23.80
N ALA A 315 -1.39 19.05 24.08
CA ALA A 315 -2.60 18.79 24.87
C ALA A 315 -2.49 19.38 26.28
N ILE A 316 -1.33 19.28 26.93
CA ILE A 316 -1.12 19.89 28.26
C ILE A 316 -1.16 21.42 28.18
N GLU A 317 -0.49 22.01 27.18
CA GLU A 317 -0.52 23.46 26.98
C GLU A 317 -1.95 23.97 26.74
N HIS A 318 -2.76 23.23 25.97
CA HIS A 318 -4.17 23.55 25.78
C HIS A 318 -4.99 23.43 27.06
N ILE A 319 -4.76 22.39 27.88
CA ILE A 319 -5.43 22.24 29.19
C ILE A 319 -5.11 23.42 30.12
N LEU A 320 -3.87 23.93 30.07
CA LEU A 320 -3.44 25.09 30.84
C LEU A 320 -3.95 26.43 30.27
N GLY A 321 -4.53 26.42 29.07
CA GLY A 321 -5.00 27.63 28.38
C GLY A 321 -3.87 28.46 27.75
N ASN A 322 -2.68 27.88 27.61
CA ASN A 322 -1.55 28.56 26.99
C ASN A 322 -1.74 28.66 25.47
N PRO A 323 -1.43 29.81 24.85
CA PRO A 323 -1.50 29.95 23.41
C PRO A 323 -0.35 29.17 22.77
N ILE A 324 -0.68 28.03 22.14
CA ILE A 324 0.28 27.23 21.39
C ILE A 324 -0.25 26.94 19.97
N LYS A 325 0.60 27.18 18.99
CA LYS A 325 0.36 26.79 17.60
C LYS A 325 0.82 25.33 17.41
N PRO A 326 0.19 24.52 16.56
CA PRO A 326 0.65 23.15 16.29
C PRO A 326 2.11 23.07 15.83
N SER A 327 2.79 21.96 16.08
CA SER A 327 4.22 21.75 15.77
C SER A 327 4.59 21.84 14.28
N ASP A 328 3.61 21.64 13.40
CA ASP A 328 3.76 21.78 11.96
C ASP A 328 3.49 23.21 11.44
N HIS A 329 3.10 24.15 12.31
CA HIS A 329 2.61 25.46 11.89
C HIS A 329 3.62 26.25 11.06
N SER A 330 4.90 26.29 11.45
CA SER A 330 5.92 27.03 10.70
C SER A 330 6.13 26.45 9.29
N ILE A 331 6.06 25.12 9.17
CA ILE A 331 6.22 24.41 7.90
C ILE A 331 5.03 24.68 6.99
N LEU A 332 3.81 24.63 7.55
CA LEU A 332 2.60 24.94 6.80
C LEU A 332 2.55 26.41 6.42
N GLN A 333 2.99 27.32 7.29
CA GLN A 333 3.08 28.74 7.00
C GLN A 333 3.96 28.98 5.76
N GLU A 334 5.19 28.46 5.76
CA GLU A 334 6.11 28.56 4.62
C GLU A 334 5.50 27.99 3.33
N LYS A 335 4.86 26.80 3.40
CA LYS A 335 4.21 26.20 2.22
C LYS A 335 3.03 27.02 1.69
N LEU A 336 2.27 27.67 2.58
CA LEU A 336 1.04 28.39 2.24
C LEU A 336 1.28 29.86 1.84
N GLU A 337 2.49 30.40 2.06
CA GLU A 337 2.87 31.77 1.68
C GLU A 337 2.54 32.09 0.21
N ILE A 338 2.72 31.09 -0.68
CA ILE A 338 2.46 31.22 -2.12
C ILE A 338 1.01 31.57 -2.46
N LEU A 339 0.05 31.26 -1.58
CA LEU A 339 -1.37 31.56 -1.82
C LEU A 339 -1.71 33.04 -1.64
N ALA A 340 -0.74 33.87 -1.22
CA ALA A 340 -0.95 35.28 -0.86
C ALA A 340 -2.09 35.49 0.16
N CYS A 341 -2.46 34.43 0.88
CA CYS A 341 -3.30 34.50 2.06
C CYS A 341 -2.41 35.11 3.16
N GLY A 342 -2.39 36.43 3.30
CA GLY A 342 -1.74 37.14 4.41
C GLY A 342 -2.40 36.87 5.77
N GLU A 343 -2.90 35.66 5.99
CA GLU A 343 -3.77 35.23 7.07
C GLU A 343 -3.27 33.92 7.68
N ASP A 344 -3.56 33.75 8.95
CA ASP A 344 -3.20 32.61 9.79
C ASP A 344 -3.40 31.24 9.10
N VAL A 345 -2.49 30.29 9.33
CA VAL A 345 -2.51 28.93 8.73
C VAL A 345 -3.89 28.28 8.89
N GLU A 346 -4.53 28.45 10.04
CA GLU A 346 -5.86 27.88 10.30
C GLU A 346 -6.94 28.44 9.37
N ASN A 347 -6.85 29.73 9.00
CA ASN A 347 -7.78 30.33 8.04
C ASN A 347 -7.56 29.77 6.64
N ALA A 348 -6.31 29.61 6.21
CA ALA A 348 -5.98 29.01 4.92
C ALA A 348 -6.50 27.56 4.82
N LEU A 349 -6.31 26.74 5.86
CA LEU A 349 -6.85 25.38 5.93
C LEU A 349 -8.39 25.37 5.91
N THR A 350 -9.02 26.31 6.62
CA THR A 350 -10.48 26.47 6.61
C THR A 350 -10.99 26.82 5.21
N GLN A 351 -10.34 27.76 4.52
CA GLN A 351 -10.68 28.11 3.14
C GLN A 351 -10.49 26.91 2.19
N MET A 352 -9.44 26.10 2.38
CA MET A 352 -9.24 24.88 1.59
C MET A 352 -10.37 23.88 1.75
N THR A 353 -10.83 23.61 2.98
CA THR A 353 -11.96 22.67 3.20
C THR A 353 -13.29 23.17 2.63
N GLN A 354 -13.48 24.50 2.59
CA GLN A 354 -14.68 25.13 2.00
C GLN A 354 -14.64 25.14 0.46
N ASN A 355 -13.49 25.48 -0.12
CA ASN A 355 -13.34 25.74 -1.55
C ASN A 355 -13.04 24.48 -2.37
N LEU A 356 -12.35 23.49 -1.79
CA LEU A 356 -11.95 22.27 -2.50
C LEU A 356 -13.01 21.18 -2.35
N GLN A 357 -13.61 20.76 -3.48
CA GLN A 357 -14.68 19.77 -3.48
C GLN A 357 -14.28 18.45 -2.84
N LEU A 358 -12.99 18.11 -2.91
CA LEU A 358 -12.43 16.86 -2.41
C LEU A 358 -12.25 16.85 -0.89
N PHE A 359 -11.93 18.00 -0.29
CA PHE A 359 -11.58 18.12 1.13
C PHE A 359 -12.74 18.60 2.01
N ARG A 360 -13.95 18.63 1.46
CA ARG A 360 -15.15 18.81 2.27
C ARG A 360 -15.27 17.64 3.25
N ASP A 361 -15.41 17.97 4.53
CA ASP A 361 -15.63 17.01 5.62
C ASP A 361 -14.42 16.09 5.92
N ILE A 362 -13.21 16.53 5.57
CA ILE A 362 -11.96 15.83 5.94
C ILE A 362 -11.61 16.09 7.42
N ASN A 363 -11.02 15.11 8.10
CA ASN A 363 -10.43 15.37 9.41
C ASN A 363 -9.33 16.46 9.29
N PRO A 364 -9.36 17.51 10.12
CA PRO A 364 -8.39 18.61 10.02
C PRO A 364 -6.93 18.15 10.13
N LEU A 365 -6.65 17.18 11.00
CA LEU A 365 -5.30 16.64 11.13
C LEU A 365 -4.88 15.95 9.82
N ASN A 366 -5.77 15.15 9.20
CA ASN A 366 -5.51 14.44 7.93
C ASN A 366 -5.16 15.42 6.81
N LEU A 367 -5.83 16.58 6.78
CA LEU A 367 -5.51 17.65 5.84
C LEU A 367 -4.12 18.26 6.09
N ARG A 368 -3.76 18.53 7.36
CA ARG A 368 -2.43 19.06 7.70
C ARG A 368 -1.32 18.12 7.24
N GLU A 369 -1.48 16.83 7.53
CA GLU A 369 -0.50 15.82 7.11
C GLU A 369 -0.39 15.73 5.58
N LEU A 370 -1.52 15.81 4.88
CA LEU A 370 -1.54 15.81 3.43
C LEU A 370 -0.74 16.99 2.87
N ILE A 371 -0.95 18.19 3.41
CA ILE A 371 -0.26 19.40 2.94
C ILE A 371 1.22 19.37 3.30
N MET A 372 1.58 18.89 4.49
CA MET A 372 3.00 18.70 4.87
C MET A 372 3.75 17.77 3.91
N SER A 373 3.05 16.77 3.37
CA SER A 373 3.61 15.79 2.42
C SER A 373 3.37 16.17 0.95
N SER A 374 2.77 17.32 0.68
CA SER A 374 2.48 17.83 -0.67
C SER A 374 3.27 19.09 -0.97
N ASP A 375 3.41 19.43 -2.24
CA ASP A 375 3.99 20.69 -2.68
C ASP A 375 2.89 21.64 -3.17
N ILE A 376 3.13 22.94 -3.05
CA ILE A 376 2.26 23.97 -3.62
C ILE A 376 3.07 24.71 -4.67
N ILE A 377 2.58 24.70 -5.91
CA ILE A 377 3.26 25.33 -7.05
C ILE A 377 2.34 26.36 -7.70
N ALA A 378 2.94 27.43 -8.22
CA ALA A 378 2.27 28.45 -9.03
C ALA A 378 2.90 28.48 -10.44
N PRO A 379 2.50 27.56 -11.34
CA PRO A 379 3.01 27.52 -12.71
C PRO A 379 2.60 28.77 -13.49
N GLU A 380 3.45 29.21 -14.41
CA GLU A 380 3.16 30.32 -15.32
C GLU A 380 2.07 29.89 -16.32
N PRO A 381 1.22 30.81 -16.82
CA PRO A 381 0.19 30.47 -17.80
C PRO A 381 0.79 29.84 -19.06
N GLY A 382 0.33 28.65 -19.43
CA GLY A 382 0.84 27.90 -20.59
C GLY A 382 1.90 26.85 -20.25
N ASP A 383 2.36 26.78 -19.01
CA ASP A 383 3.21 25.68 -18.53
C ASP A 383 2.49 24.33 -18.62
N GLU A 384 3.21 23.33 -19.11
CA GLU A 384 2.73 21.95 -19.12
C GLU A 384 2.91 21.34 -17.72
N ILE A 385 1.79 21.02 -17.05
CA ILE A 385 1.80 20.31 -15.76
C ILE A 385 2.20 18.85 -15.96
N PHE A 386 1.66 18.24 -17.02
CA PHE A 386 2.14 16.96 -17.54
C PHE A 386 1.67 16.73 -18.97
N ALA A 387 2.51 16.08 -19.77
CA ALA A 387 2.15 15.52 -21.07
C ALA A 387 1.35 14.22 -20.95
N GLN A 388 0.48 13.99 -21.93
CA GLN A 388 -0.04 12.67 -22.23
C GLN A 388 1.09 11.66 -22.48
N GLY A 389 0.87 10.40 -22.06
CA GLY A 389 1.84 9.31 -22.21
C GLY A 389 2.91 9.29 -21.13
N CYS A 390 3.01 10.32 -20.28
CA CYS A 390 3.99 10.33 -19.20
C CYS A 390 3.51 9.52 -17.99
N TYR A 391 4.41 8.80 -17.33
CA TYR A 391 4.17 8.13 -16.06
C TYR A 391 4.40 9.12 -14.92
N SER A 392 3.30 9.70 -14.45
CA SER A 392 3.22 10.42 -13.18
C SER A 392 1.94 9.98 -12.49
N SER A 393 2.02 9.75 -11.19
CA SER A 393 0.85 9.39 -10.37
C SER A 393 0.53 10.46 -9.32
N ASN A 394 1.18 11.62 -9.41
CA ASN A 394 0.85 12.76 -8.55
C ASN A 394 -0.62 13.15 -8.74
N PHE A 395 -1.24 13.59 -7.66
CA PHE A 395 -2.61 14.05 -7.64
C PHE A 395 -2.60 15.58 -7.50
N TYR A 396 -3.47 16.28 -8.21
CA TYR A 396 -3.48 17.73 -8.23
C TYR A 396 -4.82 18.27 -7.79
N ASN A 397 -4.83 19.20 -6.84
CA ASN A 397 -6.00 20.02 -6.51
C ASN A 397 -5.77 21.46 -6.98
N ILE A 398 -6.77 22.06 -7.62
CA ILE A 398 -6.69 23.43 -8.13
C ILE A 398 -7.08 24.38 -7.01
N LEU A 399 -6.08 25.00 -6.37
CA LEU A 399 -6.27 25.94 -5.28
C LEU A 399 -6.77 27.29 -5.79
N CYS A 400 -6.20 27.76 -6.90
CA CYS A 400 -6.58 29.01 -7.60
C CYS A 400 -6.47 28.83 -9.12
N GLY A 401 -7.21 29.66 -9.86
CA GLY A 401 -7.16 29.70 -11.33
C GLY A 401 -7.82 28.50 -12.01
N GLU A 402 -7.26 28.09 -13.13
CA GLU A 402 -7.75 26.97 -13.94
C GLU A 402 -6.62 26.24 -14.67
N VAL A 403 -6.94 25.05 -15.18
CA VAL A 403 -6.09 24.28 -16.10
C VAL A 403 -6.89 23.85 -17.31
N ARG A 404 -6.23 23.72 -18.46
CA ARG A 404 -6.78 23.19 -19.70
C ARG A 404 -6.32 21.76 -19.90
N VAL A 405 -7.26 20.86 -20.12
CA VAL A 405 -7.06 19.41 -20.30
C VAL A 405 -7.29 19.09 -21.77
N HIS A 406 -6.26 18.61 -22.45
CA HIS A 406 -6.27 18.22 -23.85
C HIS A 406 -6.38 16.70 -23.96
N THR A 407 -7.33 16.20 -24.75
CA THR A 407 -7.56 14.76 -25.00
C THR A 407 -7.15 14.34 -26.41
N ASP A 408 -7.09 13.03 -26.63
CA ASP A 408 -6.84 12.41 -27.96
C ASP A 408 -7.81 12.86 -29.06
N SER A 409 -9.01 13.33 -28.70
CA SER A 409 -10.07 13.74 -29.62
C SER A 409 -9.98 15.19 -30.08
N ASP A 410 -8.85 15.86 -29.82
CA ASP A 410 -8.64 17.32 -29.96
C ASP A 410 -9.60 18.18 -29.09
N ASP A 411 -10.37 17.56 -28.19
CA ASP A 411 -11.24 18.27 -27.26
C ASP A 411 -10.41 18.92 -26.14
N VAL A 412 -10.80 20.13 -25.75
CA VAL A 412 -10.16 20.88 -24.65
C VAL A 412 -11.20 21.16 -23.57
N PHE A 413 -10.91 20.70 -22.35
CA PHE A 413 -11.76 20.92 -21.18
C PHE A 413 -11.06 21.83 -20.18
N THR A 414 -11.79 22.79 -19.60
CA THR A 414 -11.25 23.64 -18.54
C THR A 414 -11.68 23.11 -17.18
N LEU A 415 -10.71 22.81 -16.32
CA LEU A 415 -10.96 22.53 -14.90
C LEU A 415 -10.63 23.77 -14.08
N LYS A 416 -11.57 24.22 -13.28
CA LYS A 416 -11.46 25.43 -12.46
C LYS A 416 -11.12 25.12 -11.01
N GLN A 417 -10.78 26.16 -10.26
CA GLN A 417 -10.64 26.15 -8.81
C GLN A 417 -11.67 25.26 -8.11
N GLY A 418 -11.21 24.51 -7.11
CA GLY A 418 -12.03 23.58 -6.34
C GLY A 418 -12.13 22.17 -6.91
N LEU A 419 -11.76 21.99 -8.19
CA LEU A 419 -11.66 20.68 -8.84
C LEU A 419 -10.25 20.08 -8.69
N PHE A 420 -10.14 18.81 -9.07
CA PHE A 420 -8.89 18.06 -9.04
C PHE A 420 -8.66 17.30 -10.34
N PHE A 421 -7.43 16.86 -10.58
CA PHE A 421 -7.06 16.02 -11.72
C PHE A 421 -5.87 15.09 -11.40
N GLY A 422 -5.64 14.14 -12.30
CA GLY A 422 -4.56 13.16 -12.18
C GLY A 422 -4.94 11.87 -11.45
N GLU A 423 -6.19 11.74 -11.00
CA GLU A 423 -6.72 10.58 -10.29
C GLU A 423 -6.67 9.30 -11.13
N SER A 424 -6.84 9.42 -12.45
CA SER A 424 -6.89 8.26 -13.35
C SER A 424 -5.58 7.48 -13.30
N SER A 425 -4.42 8.15 -13.37
CA SER A 425 -3.10 7.51 -13.28
C SER A 425 -2.77 7.04 -11.85
N LEU A 426 -3.25 7.74 -10.83
CA LEU A 426 -3.12 7.31 -9.43
C LEU A 426 -3.82 5.96 -9.18
N ILE A 427 -5.02 5.79 -9.74
CA ILE A 427 -5.86 4.60 -9.59
C ILE A 427 -5.35 3.46 -10.48
N SER A 428 -5.23 3.72 -11.79
CA SER A 428 -4.90 2.68 -12.77
C SER A 428 -3.43 2.28 -12.80
N GLY A 429 -2.52 3.16 -12.34
CA GLY A 429 -1.07 2.97 -12.50
C GLY A 429 -0.55 3.22 -13.92
N ARG A 430 -1.43 3.65 -14.84
CA ARG A 430 -1.09 3.94 -16.23
C ARG A 430 -0.54 5.35 -16.45
N PRO A 431 0.12 5.59 -17.59
CA PRO A 431 0.49 6.93 -18.01
C PRO A 431 -0.69 7.90 -18.00
N ARG A 432 -0.37 9.19 -18.00
CA ARG A 432 -1.34 10.26 -18.21
C ARG A 432 -2.04 10.05 -19.55
N GLN A 433 -3.36 10.12 -19.52
CA GLN A 433 -4.21 9.92 -20.71
C GLN A 433 -4.55 11.24 -21.42
N THR A 434 -4.08 12.36 -20.87
CA THR A 434 -4.38 13.72 -21.32
C THR A 434 -3.15 14.57 -21.06
N THR A 435 -2.97 15.64 -21.84
CA THR A 435 -2.04 16.71 -21.52
C THR A 435 -2.75 17.77 -20.70
N VAL A 436 -2.12 18.28 -19.64
CA VAL A 436 -2.69 19.36 -18.80
C VAL A 436 -1.76 20.55 -18.80
N ILE A 437 -2.31 21.71 -19.14
CA ILE A 437 -1.62 22.99 -19.26
C ILE A 437 -2.22 23.99 -18.28
N SER A 438 -1.40 24.77 -17.58
CA SER A 438 -1.85 25.83 -16.68
C SER A 438 -2.58 26.96 -17.43
N GLY A 439 -3.62 27.49 -16.81
CA GLY A 439 -4.25 28.75 -17.19
C GLY A 439 -3.71 29.93 -16.38
N GLU A 440 -4.42 31.06 -16.45
CA GLU A 440 -4.11 32.27 -15.68
C GLU A 440 -4.25 32.05 -14.17
N ASN A 441 -3.32 32.60 -13.39
CA ASN A 441 -3.31 32.57 -11.91
C ASN A 441 -3.48 31.15 -11.31
N CYS A 442 -2.86 30.16 -11.94
CA CYS A 442 -2.98 28.77 -11.55
C CYS A 442 -2.12 28.49 -10.31
N ILE A 443 -2.73 27.99 -9.23
CA ILE A 443 -2.01 27.47 -8.06
C ILE A 443 -2.49 26.06 -7.78
N LEU A 444 -1.55 25.12 -7.66
CA LEU A 444 -1.83 23.69 -7.54
C LEU A 444 -1.24 23.12 -6.25
N LEU A 445 -2.04 22.31 -5.55
CA LEU A 445 -1.53 21.38 -4.52
C LEU A 445 -1.17 20.06 -5.21
N VAL A 446 0.13 19.74 -5.22
CA VAL A 446 0.71 18.53 -5.81
C VAL A 446 0.91 17.49 -4.72
N THR A 447 0.04 16.49 -4.67
CA THR A 447 0.08 15.44 -3.66
C THR A 447 0.74 14.17 -4.21
N PRO A 448 1.80 13.66 -3.57
CA PRO A 448 2.44 12.40 -3.96
C PRO A 448 1.50 11.19 -3.86
N PRO A 449 1.73 10.12 -4.64
CA PRO A 449 0.83 8.96 -4.69
C PRO A 449 0.67 8.26 -3.33
N ARG A 450 1.73 8.20 -2.54
CA ARG A 450 1.73 7.57 -1.21
C ARG A 450 0.83 8.32 -0.24
N ALA A 451 0.98 9.64 -0.17
CA ALA A 451 0.16 10.52 0.66
C ALA A 451 -1.32 10.44 0.25
N MET A 452 -1.60 10.53 -1.06
CA MET A 452 -2.98 10.47 -1.55
C MET A 452 -3.65 9.11 -1.31
N LYS A 453 -2.94 8.00 -1.52
CA LYS A 453 -3.46 6.65 -1.21
C LYS A 453 -3.69 6.45 0.28
N LYS A 454 -2.83 7.03 1.14
CA LYS A 454 -3.07 7.04 2.59
C LYS A 454 -4.38 7.76 2.92
N LEU A 455 -4.57 8.96 2.37
CA LEU A 455 -5.79 9.74 2.58
C LEU A 455 -7.04 9.00 2.12
N ILE A 456 -7.03 8.42 0.92
CA ILE A 456 -8.16 7.64 0.38
C ILE A 456 -8.58 6.49 1.30
N ARG A 457 -7.62 5.84 1.98
CA ARG A 457 -7.93 4.76 2.93
C ARG A 457 -8.51 5.29 4.23
N MET A 458 -8.06 6.45 4.69
CA MET A 458 -8.48 7.02 5.98
C MET A 458 -9.80 7.79 5.87
N GLU A 459 -10.11 8.35 4.70
CA GLU A 459 -11.24 9.24 4.48
C GLU A 459 -12.21 8.69 3.43
N LYS A 460 -13.30 8.06 3.90
CA LYS A 460 -14.33 7.48 3.02
C LYS A 460 -14.94 8.53 2.08
N SER A 461 -15.17 9.75 2.57
CA SER A 461 -15.70 10.88 1.79
C SER A 461 -14.81 11.21 0.59
N VAL A 462 -13.49 11.23 0.79
CA VAL A 462 -12.48 11.44 -0.25
C VAL A 462 -12.51 10.29 -1.27
N ASN A 463 -12.50 9.04 -0.80
CA ASN A 463 -12.56 7.86 -1.67
C ASN A 463 -13.81 7.85 -2.57
N ASP A 464 -14.98 8.11 -1.99
CA ASP A 464 -16.26 8.11 -2.71
C ASP A 464 -16.28 9.21 -3.79
N ARG A 465 -15.78 10.42 -3.47
CA ARG A 465 -15.70 11.54 -4.42
C ARG A 465 -14.73 11.23 -5.58
N ILE A 466 -13.57 10.66 -5.30
CA ILE A 466 -12.59 10.27 -6.32
C ILE A 466 -13.15 9.19 -7.23
N ASN A 467 -13.77 8.14 -6.66
CA ASN A 467 -14.35 7.06 -7.43
C ASN A 467 -15.47 7.55 -8.34
N LYS A 468 -16.38 8.37 -7.81
CA LYS A 468 -17.47 8.97 -8.59
C LYS A 468 -16.93 9.81 -9.77
N THR A 469 -15.99 10.70 -9.51
CA THR A 469 -15.40 11.56 -10.55
C THR A 469 -14.61 10.74 -11.58
N SER A 470 -13.87 9.72 -11.12
CA SER A 470 -13.09 8.82 -11.98
C SER A 470 -13.99 8.00 -12.92
N ILE A 471 -15.15 7.51 -12.45
CA ILE A 471 -16.14 6.81 -13.29
C ILE A 471 -16.68 7.77 -14.34
N ILE A 472 -17.15 8.95 -13.94
CA ILE A 472 -17.70 9.97 -14.86
C ILE A 472 -16.68 10.29 -15.95
N ARG A 473 -15.44 10.61 -15.58
CA ARG A 473 -14.37 10.95 -16.54
C ARG A 473 -14.00 9.79 -17.45
N SER A 474 -13.98 8.56 -16.92
CA SER A 474 -13.70 7.37 -17.73
C SER A 474 -14.78 7.16 -18.79
N LEU A 475 -16.06 7.30 -18.42
CA LEU A 475 -17.19 7.21 -19.34
C LEU A 475 -17.17 8.35 -20.37
N THR A 476 -16.99 9.61 -19.92
CA THR A 476 -16.89 10.78 -20.82
C THR A 476 -15.78 10.60 -21.86
N ARG A 477 -14.61 10.11 -21.46
CA ARG A 477 -13.49 9.87 -22.38
C ARG A 477 -13.76 8.75 -23.38
N LEU A 478 -14.35 7.64 -22.93
CA LEU A 478 -14.69 6.52 -23.81
C LEU A 478 -15.83 6.86 -24.76
N MET A 479 -16.64 7.86 -24.41
CA MET A 479 -17.87 8.24 -25.09
C MET A 479 -17.93 9.76 -25.28
N PRO A 480 -17.02 10.34 -26.08
CA PRO A 480 -17.03 11.78 -26.33
C PRO A 480 -18.34 12.18 -26.99
N HIS A 481 -18.80 13.40 -26.68
CA HIS A 481 -20.06 14.00 -27.15
C HIS A 481 -21.36 13.34 -26.64
N THR A 482 -21.29 12.39 -25.69
CA THR A 482 -22.51 11.93 -24.99
C THR A 482 -22.98 13.00 -24.00
N PRO A 483 -24.29 13.29 -23.92
CA PRO A 483 -24.84 14.24 -22.95
C PRO A 483 -24.40 13.94 -21.52
N GLU A 484 -24.03 14.99 -20.77
CA GLU A 484 -23.43 14.85 -19.44
C GLU A 484 -24.40 14.24 -18.42
N ASP A 485 -25.70 14.54 -18.55
CA ASP A 485 -26.77 13.97 -17.72
C ASP A 485 -26.88 12.44 -17.90
N VAL A 486 -26.77 11.95 -19.14
CA VAL A 486 -26.73 10.52 -19.45
C VAL A 486 -25.51 9.86 -18.82
N ILE A 487 -24.32 10.44 -18.99
CA ILE A 487 -23.08 9.92 -18.37
C ILE A 487 -23.22 9.87 -16.85
N ARG A 488 -23.75 10.93 -16.23
CA ARG A 488 -23.97 11.01 -14.79
C ARG A 488 -25.01 9.99 -14.30
N ASN A 489 -26.04 9.69 -15.10
CA ASN A 489 -27.04 8.68 -14.77
C ASN A 489 -26.42 7.28 -14.76
N VAL A 490 -25.69 6.92 -15.83
CA VAL A 490 -24.98 5.64 -15.92
C VAL A 490 -23.93 5.50 -14.81
N ALA A 491 -23.17 6.57 -14.53
CA ALA A 491 -22.15 6.55 -13.48
C ALA A 491 -22.73 6.24 -12.09
N LYS A 492 -23.98 6.66 -11.81
CA LYS A 492 -24.67 6.34 -10.55
C LYS A 492 -25.05 4.86 -10.42
N GLN A 493 -25.32 4.20 -11.54
CA GLN A 493 -25.71 2.79 -11.57
C GLN A 493 -24.51 1.83 -11.68
N THR A 494 -23.36 2.37 -12.09
CA THR A 494 -22.11 1.64 -12.24
C THR A 494 -21.57 1.20 -10.88
N LYS A 495 -21.15 -0.07 -10.77
CA LYS A 495 -20.51 -0.62 -9.55
C LYS A 495 -19.06 -0.96 -9.81
N ILE A 496 -18.22 -0.76 -8.80
CA ILE A 496 -16.80 -1.16 -8.83
C ILE A 496 -16.70 -2.57 -8.24
N HIS A 497 -16.11 -3.48 -9.00
CA HIS A 497 -15.77 -4.84 -8.56
C HIS A 497 -14.26 -4.96 -8.43
N HIS A 498 -13.82 -5.63 -7.37
CA HIS A 498 -12.41 -5.90 -7.12
C HIS A 498 -12.20 -7.41 -7.20
N PHE A 499 -11.24 -7.83 -8.00
CA PHE A 499 -10.88 -9.22 -8.22
C PHE A 499 -9.41 -9.41 -7.82
N THR A 500 -9.13 -10.47 -7.10
CA THR A 500 -7.77 -10.95 -6.85
C THR A 500 -7.21 -11.66 -8.09
N ALA A 501 -5.89 -11.84 -8.15
CA ALA A 501 -5.29 -12.57 -9.27
C ALA A 501 -5.87 -14.00 -9.34
N ASN A 502 -6.15 -14.46 -10.56
CA ASN A 502 -6.81 -15.72 -10.88
C ASN A 502 -8.28 -15.85 -10.44
N GLU A 503 -8.88 -14.79 -9.88
CA GLU A 503 -10.31 -14.81 -9.54
C GLU A 503 -11.18 -14.77 -10.80
N ILE A 504 -12.22 -15.60 -10.82
CA ILE A 504 -13.13 -15.70 -11.95
C ILE A 504 -14.14 -14.55 -11.89
N VAL A 505 -14.20 -13.78 -12.97
CA VAL A 505 -15.14 -12.66 -13.14
C VAL A 505 -16.52 -13.19 -13.54
N PHE A 506 -16.56 -14.14 -14.47
CA PHE A 506 -17.75 -14.92 -14.81
C PHE A 506 -17.35 -16.19 -15.56
N ARG A 507 -18.21 -17.20 -15.56
CA ARG A 507 -18.03 -18.47 -16.28
C ARG A 507 -18.77 -18.49 -17.61
N GLU A 508 -18.29 -19.33 -18.52
CA GLU A 508 -19.05 -19.71 -19.71
C GLU A 508 -20.40 -20.32 -19.26
N GLY A 509 -21.49 -19.85 -19.87
CA GLY A 509 -22.86 -20.25 -19.53
C GLY A 509 -23.56 -19.38 -18.49
N ASP A 510 -22.86 -18.52 -17.76
CA ASP A 510 -23.49 -17.64 -16.76
C ASP A 510 -24.48 -16.66 -17.41
N PRO A 511 -25.53 -16.19 -16.71
CA PRO A 511 -26.42 -15.15 -17.23
C PRO A 511 -25.67 -13.84 -17.54
N SER A 512 -25.97 -13.22 -18.68
CA SER A 512 -25.39 -11.93 -19.10
C SER A 512 -26.33 -10.76 -18.79
N GLY A 513 -26.19 -10.12 -17.62
CA GLY A 513 -27.00 -8.94 -17.24
C GLY A 513 -26.25 -7.60 -17.28
N HIS A 514 -24.92 -7.66 -17.37
CA HIS A 514 -24.03 -6.51 -17.27
C HIS A 514 -22.78 -6.77 -18.11
N LEU A 515 -22.10 -5.72 -18.53
CA LEU A 515 -20.75 -5.79 -19.05
C LEU A 515 -19.76 -5.23 -18.03
N TYR A 516 -18.48 -5.48 -18.25
CA TYR A 516 -17.41 -4.93 -17.43
C TYR A 516 -16.52 -4.02 -18.27
N LEU A 517 -16.10 -2.90 -17.70
CA LEU A 517 -15.02 -2.06 -18.23
C LEU A 517 -13.82 -2.18 -17.28
N VAL A 518 -12.70 -2.69 -17.78
CA VAL A 518 -11.49 -2.83 -16.97
C VAL A 518 -10.96 -1.45 -16.59
N ARG A 519 -10.86 -1.17 -15.29
CA ARG A 519 -10.38 0.12 -14.74
C ARG A 519 -8.94 0.03 -14.26
N ARG A 520 -8.53 -1.15 -13.78
CA ARG A 520 -7.18 -1.45 -13.30
C ARG A 520 -6.90 -2.93 -13.48
N GLY A 521 -5.65 -3.30 -13.76
CA GLY A 521 -5.25 -4.69 -13.96
C GLY A 521 -5.66 -5.20 -15.35
N SER A 522 -5.86 -6.51 -15.45
CA SER A 522 -6.15 -7.18 -16.70
C SER A 522 -6.93 -8.47 -16.50
N ILE A 523 -7.70 -8.84 -17.51
CA ILE A 523 -8.52 -10.04 -17.53
C ILE A 523 -8.20 -10.85 -18.78
N THR A 524 -8.11 -12.16 -18.62
CA THR A 524 -8.09 -13.12 -19.73
C THR A 524 -9.50 -13.63 -19.99
N LEU A 525 -9.84 -13.73 -21.27
CA LEU A 525 -11.02 -14.45 -21.74
C LEU A 525 -10.60 -15.84 -22.18
N SER A 526 -11.33 -16.87 -21.78
CA SER A 526 -11.01 -18.26 -22.10
C SER A 526 -12.25 -19.06 -22.52
N LYS A 527 -12.04 -20.13 -23.28
CA LYS A 527 -13.09 -21.05 -23.70
C LYS A 527 -12.68 -22.49 -23.46
N LYS A 528 -13.62 -23.33 -23.00
CA LYS A 528 -13.39 -24.77 -22.89
C LYS A 528 -13.45 -25.41 -24.27
N THR A 529 -12.43 -26.18 -24.60
CA THR A 529 -12.33 -27.00 -25.82
C THR A 529 -12.10 -28.46 -25.44
N GLY A 530 -12.18 -29.38 -26.40
CA GLY A 530 -11.85 -30.80 -26.16
C GLY A 530 -10.41 -31.05 -25.70
N ALA A 531 -9.49 -30.09 -25.95
CA ALA A 531 -8.08 -30.16 -25.56
C ALA A 531 -7.77 -29.46 -24.22
N GLY A 532 -8.77 -28.86 -23.56
CA GLY A 532 -8.60 -28.05 -22.35
C GLY A 532 -9.12 -26.62 -22.49
N GLU A 533 -8.79 -25.79 -21.51
CA GLU A 533 -9.16 -24.36 -21.50
C GLU A 533 -8.13 -23.55 -22.29
N VAL A 534 -8.61 -22.79 -23.27
CA VAL A 534 -7.76 -22.00 -24.18
C VAL A 534 -8.07 -20.51 -23.97
N ILE A 535 -7.03 -19.70 -23.75
CA ILE A 535 -7.17 -18.24 -23.67
C ILE A 535 -7.48 -17.70 -25.06
N VAL A 536 -8.62 -17.02 -25.21
CA VAL A 536 -9.09 -16.42 -26.46
C VAL A 536 -8.74 -14.94 -26.60
N ALA A 537 -8.61 -14.21 -25.50
CA ALA A 537 -8.23 -12.80 -25.54
C ALA A 537 -7.63 -12.33 -24.23
N TYR A 538 -6.84 -11.26 -24.33
CA TYR A 538 -6.34 -10.49 -23.19
C TYR A 538 -6.98 -9.10 -23.21
N CYS A 539 -7.57 -8.71 -22.08
CA CYS A 539 -8.31 -7.48 -21.89
C CYS A 539 -7.61 -6.62 -20.84
N ALA A 540 -6.96 -5.55 -21.28
CA ALA A 540 -6.26 -4.61 -20.41
C ALA A 540 -7.20 -3.46 -19.97
N VAL A 541 -6.70 -2.51 -19.18
CA VAL A 541 -7.49 -1.32 -18.78
C VAL A 541 -8.04 -0.60 -20.02
N GLY A 542 -9.32 -0.24 -19.96
CA GLY A 542 -10.08 0.37 -21.05
C GLY A 542 -10.84 -0.62 -21.93
N SER A 543 -10.56 -1.92 -21.83
CA SER A 543 -11.30 -2.94 -22.59
C SER A 543 -12.68 -3.19 -22.01
N PHE A 544 -13.66 -3.38 -22.89
CA PHE A 544 -14.97 -3.91 -22.53
C PHE A 544 -14.95 -5.44 -22.55
N ILE A 545 -15.59 -6.04 -21.54
CA ILE A 545 -15.63 -7.48 -21.32
C ILE A 545 -17.09 -7.91 -21.20
N GLY A 546 -17.42 -9.03 -21.83
CA GLY A 546 -18.78 -9.56 -21.86
C GLY A 546 -19.69 -8.86 -22.86
N LEU A 547 -19.12 -8.28 -23.94
CA LEU A 547 -19.87 -7.73 -25.08
C LEU A 547 -20.57 -8.83 -25.89
N ILE A 548 -19.93 -9.99 -26.03
CA ILE A 548 -20.44 -11.09 -26.83
C ILE A 548 -21.62 -11.74 -26.12
N GLY A 549 -22.74 -11.79 -26.83
CA GLY A 549 -23.99 -12.27 -26.25
C GLY A 549 -24.48 -11.34 -25.14
N LEU A 550 -24.22 -10.03 -25.21
CA LEU A 550 -24.82 -9.06 -24.30
C LEU A 550 -26.26 -8.77 -24.74
N SER A 551 -27.22 -9.40 -24.06
CA SER A 551 -28.65 -9.11 -24.18
C SER A 551 -29.32 -9.44 -22.86
N LYS A 552 -30.53 -8.92 -22.64
CA LYS A 552 -31.24 -9.09 -21.35
C LYS A 552 -31.40 -10.57 -20.93
N ASN A 553 -31.39 -11.52 -21.87
CA ASN A 553 -31.69 -12.95 -21.65
C ASN A 553 -30.70 -13.90 -22.35
N SER A 554 -29.42 -13.54 -22.50
CA SER A 554 -28.40 -14.43 -23.07
C SER A 554 -27.40 -14.89 -22.02
N ASN A 555 -26.62 -15.91 -22.36
CA ASN A 555 -25.57 -16.47 -21.51
C ASN A 555 -24.17 -16.08 -22.02
N ARG A 556 -23.20 -16.05 -21.11
CA ARG A 556 -21.78 -15.82 -21.44
C ARG A 556 -21.27 -16.90 -22.38
N MET A 557 -20.65 -16.50 -23.49
CA MET A 557 -20.07 -17.44 -24.45
C MET A 557 -18.63 -17.88 -24.13
N VAL A 558 -18.01 -17.22 -23.14
CA VAL A 558 -16.63 -17.46 -22.66
C VAL A 558 -16.57 -17.25 -21.16
N ALA A 559 -15.53 -17.79 -20.53
CA ALA A 559 -15.15 -17.43 -19.17
C ALA A 559 -14.23 -16.21 -19.17
N ALA A 560 -14.25 -15.47 -18.06
CA ALA A 560 -13.37 -14.34 -17.81
C ALA A 560 -12.70 -14.50 -16.45
N GLN A 561 -11.39 -14.30 -16.40
CA GLN A 561 -10.59 -14.45 -15.18
C GLN A 561 -9.61 -13.28 -15.05
N ALA A 562 -9.51 -12.71 -13.85
CA ALA A 562 -8.52 -11.68 -13.55
C ALA A 562 -7.11 -12.27 -13.63
N THR A 563 -6.26 -11.73 -14.50
CA THR A 563 -4.86 -12.18 -14.64
C THR A 563 -4.00 -11.70 -13.47
N VAL A 564 -4.30 -10.49 -13.00
CA VAL A 564 -3.68 -9.84 -11.85
C VAL A 564 -4.77 -9.23 -10.98
N THR A 565 -4.42 -8.66 -9.82
CA THR A 565 -5.37 -7.87 -9.04
C THR A 565 -6.01 -6.79 -9.91
N THR A 566 -7.33 -6.88 -10.08
CA THR A 566 -8.07 -6.15 -11.11
C THR A 566 -9.26 -5.41 -10.50
N GLU A 567 -9.50 -4.19 -10.98
CA GLU A 567 -10.76 -3.47 -10.73
C GLU A 567 -11.52 -3.33 -12.04
N ALA A 568 -12.81 -3.67 -12.03
CA ALA A 568 -13.68 -3.51 -13.18
C ALA A 568 -14.98 -2.80 -12.82
N LEU A 569 -15.46 -1.96 -13.73
CA LEU A 569 -16.73 -1.25 -13.62
C LEU A 569 -17.83 -2.08 -14.27
N SER A 570 -18.82 -2.54 -13.50
CA SER A 570 -19.99 -3.21 -14.08
C SER A 570 -21.02 -2.19 -14.52
N ILE A 571 -21.41 -2.25 -15.79
CA ILE A 571 -22.47 -1.43 -16.38
C ILE A 571 -23.58 -2.38 -16.80
N ASP A 572 -24.80 -2.16 -16.30
CA ASP A 572 -25.94 -3.00 -16.66
C ASP A 572 -26.37 -2.77 -18.11
N TYR A 573 -27.08 -3.74 -18.68
CA TYR A 573 -27.52 -3.70 -20.08
C TYR A 573 -28.33 -2.44 -20.43
N ALA A 574 -29.23 -1.99 -19.55
CA ALA A 574 -30.09 -0.85 -19.84
C ALA A 574 -29.26 0.45 -19.90
N SER A 575 -28.40 0.67 -18.90
CA SER A 575 -27.46 1.79 -18.89
C SER A 575 -26.53 1.77 -20.10
N PHE A 576 -26.01 0.61 -20.48
CA PHE A 576 -25.13 0.52 -21.67
C PHE A 576 -25.85 0.83 -22.97
N ASN A 577 -27.09 0.34 -23.12
CA ASN A 577 -27.89 0.61 -24.30
C ASN A 577 -28.24 2.10 -24.40
N GLU A 578 -28.50 2.78 -23.27
CA GLU A 578 -28.67 4.23 -23.22
C GLU A 578 -27.44 4.97 -23.80
N LEU A 579 -26.24 4.52 -23.47
CA LEU A 579 -25.00 5.08 -24.02
C LEU A 579 -24.86 4.81 -25.52
N LEU A 580 -25.17 3.59 -25.98
CA LEU A 580 -25.14 3.25 -27.40
C LEU A 580 -26.15 4.06 -28.22
N LEU A 581 -27.32 4.37 -27.66
CA LEU A 581 -28.34 5.20 -28.29
C LEU A 581 -27.85 6.64 -28.47
N ASN A 582 -27.20 7.19 -27.44
CA ASN A 582 -26.70 8.57 -27.41
C ASN A 582 -25.28 8.75 -28.00
N ASN A 583 -24.62 7.67 -28.44
CA ASN A 583 -23.28 7.76 -29.02
C ASN A 583 -23.10 6.82 -30.23
N PRO A 584 -23.34 7.32 -31.46
CA PRO A 584 -23.15 6.53 -32.68
C PRO A 584 -21.71 6.03 -32.88
N ARG A 585 -20.70 6.81 -32.45
CA ARG A 585 -19.28 6.41 -32.55
C ARG A 585 -18.97 5.22 -31.66
N LEU A 586 -19.44 5.25 -30.41
CA LEU A 586 -19.34 4.10 -29.51
C LEU A 586 -20.03 2.88 -30.11
N ARG A 587 -21.23 3.04 -30.66
CA ARG A 587 -21.97 1.94 -31.29
C ARG A 587 -21.18 1.27 -32.40
N ALA A 588 -20.57 2.06 -33.28
CA ALA A 588 -19.70 1.54 -34.34
C ALA A 588 -18.47 0.82 -33.78
N LYS A 589 -17.81 1.40 -32.76
CA LYS A 589 -16.66 0.78 -32.09
C LYS A 589 -17.01 -0.56 -31.45
N VAL A 590 -18.12 -0.63 -30.70
CA VAL A 590 -18.59 -1.85 -30.04
C VAL A 590 -18.96 -2.92 -31.06
N GLN A 591 -19.60 -2.54 -32.18
CA GLN A 591 -19.88 -3.47 -33.28
C GLN A 591 -18.58 -4.04 -33.89
N GLN A 592 -17.59 -3.18 -34.14
CA GLN A 592 -16.28 -3.59 -34.66
C GLN A 592 -15.53 -4.51 -33.69
N GLU A 593 -15.46 -4.17 -32.40
CA GLU A 593 -14.82 -5.00 -31.36
C GLU A 593 -15.50 -6.35 -31.22
N THR A 594 -16.84 -6.37 -31.21
CA THR A 594 -17.62 -7.62 -31.13
C THR A 594 -17.36 -8.49 -32.35
N GLN A 595 -17.35 -7.91 -33.56
CA GLN A 595 -17.08 -8.64 -34.79
C GLN A 595 -15.64 -9.17 -34.84
N TYR A 596 -14.66 -8.38 -34.41
CA TYR A 596 -13.27 -8.81 -34.31
C TYR A 596 -13.13 -10.00 -33.35
N GLN A 597 -13.71 -9.91 -32.14
CA GLN A 597 -13.66 -11.00 -31.18
C GLN A 597 -14.35 -12.26 -31.74
N LEU A 598 -15.54 -12.12 -32.36
CA LEU A 598 -16.26 -13.23 -33.00
C LEU A 598 -15.44 -13.92 -34.11
N ALA A 599 -14.69 -13.15 -34.91
CA ALA A 599 -13.84 -13.68 -35.98
C ALA A 599 -12.62 -14.46 -35.46
N GLN A 600 -12.16 -14.22 -34.23
CA GLN A 600 -11.02 -14.95 -33.67
C GLN A 600 -11.38 -16.35 -33.15
N TYR A 601 -12.64 -16.59 -32.76
CA TYR A 601 -13.06 -17.87 -32.18
C TYR A 601 -12.81 -19.09 -33.09
N PRO A 602 -13.15 -19.09 -34.40
CA PRO A 602 -12.92 -20.24 -35.26
C PRO A 602 -11.42 -20.50 -35.50
N SER A 603 -10.62 -19.45 -35.69
CA SER A 603 -9.18 -19.57 -35.92
C SER A 603 -8.41 -20.12 -34.71
N MET A 604 -8.84 -19.81 -33.49
CA MET A 604 -8.17 -20.30 -32.28
C MET A 604 -8.51 -21.76 -31.95
N GLN A 605 -9.65 -22.27 -32.43
CA GLN A 605 -9.97 -23.70 -32.37
C GLN A 605 -9.17 -24.52 -33.38
N ALA A 606 -8.68 -23.90 -34.46
CA ALA A 606 -7.90 -24.57 -35.50
C ALA A 606 -6.39 -24.67 -35.17
N GLU A 607 -5.87 -23.80 -34.30
CA GLU A 607 -4.43 -23.73 -33.97
C GLU A 607 -4.18 -23.63 -32.45
N PRO A 608 -4.16 -24.77 -31.73
CA PRO A 608 -3.99 -24.83 -30.27
C PRO A 608 -2.72 -24.13 -29.77
N LYS A 609 -1.64 -24.25 -30.55
CA LYS A 609 -0.31 -23.73 -30.25
C LYS A 609 -0.30 -22.21 -30.02
N ARG A 610 -1.18 -21.47 -30.70
CA ARG A 610 -1.32 -20.01 -30.52
C ARG A 610 -1.81 -19.64 -29.12
N GLY A 611 -2.79 -20.40 -28.61
CA GLY A 611 -3.33 -20.23 -27.27
C GLY A 611 -2.31 -20.62 -26.19
N GLU A 612 -1.56 -21.69 -26.41
CA GLU A 612 -0.47 -22.13 -25.53
C GLU A 612 0.65 -21.09 -25.43
N THR A 613 1.09 -20.52 -26.57
CA THR A 613 2.11 -19.45 -26.57
C THR A 613 1.63 -18.22 -25.81
N LEU A 614 0.35 -17.84 -25.98
CA LEU A 614 -0.22 -16.73 -25.22
C LEU A 614 -0.29 -17.05 -23.72
N SER A 615 -0.72 -18.26 -23.34
CA SER A 615 -0.74 -18.70 -21.93
C SER A 615 0.65 -18.64 -21.31
N PHE A 616 1.66 -19.18 -22.02
CA PHE A 616 3.05 -19.12 -21.58
C PHE A 616 3.51 -17.70 -21.28
N LEU A 617 3.23 -16.74 -22.17
CA LEU A 617 3.61 -15.34 -21.93
C LEU A 617 2.87 -14.75 -20.71
N MET A 618 1.59 -15.10 -20.53
CA MET A 618 0.76 -14.66 -19.39
C MET A 618 1.26 -15.21 -18.06
N ASP A 619 1.51 -16.51 -17.98
CA ASP A 619 2.03 -17.18 -16.78
C ASP A 619 3.38 -16.60 -16.35
N HIS A 620 4.15 -16.11 -17.33
CA HIS A 620 5.41 -15.42 -17.11
C HIS A 620 5.24 -13.92 -17.19
N GLY A 621 4.17 -13.39 -16.58
CA GLY A 621 3.97 -11.99 -16.16
C GLY A 621 4.05 -10.92 -17.24
N ILE A 622 3.74 -11.27 -18.49
CA ILE A 622 3.52 -10.28 -19.56
C ILE A 622 2.35 -9.34 -19.23
N GLY A 623 1.33 -9.84 -18.52
CA GLY A 623 0.09 -9.13 -18.24
C GLY A 623 0.24 -7.91 -17.32
N GLU A 624 1.35 -7.83 -16.58
CA GLU A 624 1.70 -6.66 -15.79
C GLU A 624 2.96 -5.95 -16.30
N ALA A 625 3.62 -6.46 -17.33
CA ALA A 625 4.84 -5.86 -17.87
C ALA A 625 4.48 -4.61 -18.68
N THR A 626 5.13 -3.48 -18.39
CA THR A 626 5.10 -2.34 -19.34
C THR A 626 6.11 -2.55 -20.45
N ASN A 627 7.24 -3.21 -20.15
CA ASN A 627 8.32 -3.43 -21.09
C ASN A 627 9.10 -4.69 -20.72
N ILE A 628 8.83 -5.81 -21.40
CA ILE A 628 9.51 -7.09 -21.19
C ILE A 628 10.59 -7.31 -22.25
N LEU A 629 11.68 -8.00 -21.90
CA LEU A 629 12.66 -8.48 -22.87
C LEU A 629 12.25 -9.88 -23.32
N ILE A 630 12.21 -10.10 -24.63
CA ILE A 630 12.01 -11.40 -25.25
C ILE A 630 13.17 -11.65 -26.21
N ILE A 631 13.67 -12.89 -26.22
CA ILE A 631 14.67 -13.36 -27.17
C ILE A 631 14.02 -14.37 -28.10
N ASP A 632 14.03 -14.07 -29.39
CA ASP A 632 13.65 -15.00 -30.44
C ASP A 632 14.77 -16.04 -30.62
N GLU A 633 14.55 -17.26 -30.11
CA GLU A 633 15.54 -18.34 -30.19
C GLU A 633 15.79 -18.83 -31.62
N SER A 634 14.86 -18.61 -32.57
CA SER A 634 15.07 -18.94 -33.98
C SER A 634 16.09 -18.01 -34.66
N LEU A 635 16.30 -16.82 -34.10
CA LEU A 635 17.27 -15.82 -34.57
C LEU A 635 18.51 -15.74 -33.67
N CYS A 636 18.44 -16.23 -32.44
CA CYS A 636 19.50 -16.09 -31.45
C CYS A 636 20.65 -17.07 -31.73
N ILE A 637 21.87 -16.54 -31.89
CA ILE A 637 23.10 -17.33 -32.09
C ILE A 637 23.89 -17.58 -30.79
N GLY A 638 23.34 -17.19 -29.62
CA GLY A 638 23.97 -17.45 -28.32
C GLY A 638 25.31 -16.74 -28.08
N CYS A 639 25.56 -15.60 -28.74
CA CYS A 639 26.85 -14.88 -28.69
C CYS A 639 27.12 -14.07 -27.40
N ASP A 640 26.17 -13.99 -26.47
CA ASP A 640 26.27 -13.25 -25.19
C ASP A 640 26.60 -11.74 -25.30
N ASN A 641 26.49 -11.15 -26.50
CA ASN A 641 26.69 -9.71 -26.72
C ASN A 641 25.72 -8.84 -25.90
N CYS A 642 24.49 -9.31 -25.69
CA CYS A 642 23.48 -8.57 -24.93
C CYS A 642 23.85 -8.41 -23.45
N GLU A 643 24.42 -9.44 -22.82
CA GLU A 643 24.92 -9.38 -21.44
C GLU A 643 26.22 -8.60 -21.35
N THR A 644 27.14 -8.85 -22.28
CA THR A 644 28.44 -8.17 -22.32
C THR A 644 28.26 -6.66 -22.47
N ALA A 645 27.38 -6.23 -23.37
CA ALA A 645 27.05 -4.81 -23.54
C ALA A 645 26.33 -4.24 -22.31
N CYS A 646 25.44 -5.00 -21.67
CA CYS A 646 24.78 -4.56 -20.43
C CYS A 646 25.81 -4.32 -19.32
N ALA A 647 26.71 -5.28 -19.08
CA ALA A 647 27.76 -5.13 -18.09
C ALA A 647 28.70 -3.95 -18.40
N ALA A 648 29.10 -3.77 -19.65
CA ALA A 648 29.95 -2.65 -20.06
C ALA A 648 29.32 -1.29 -19.77
N THR A 649 28.00 -1.15 -20.02
CA THR A 649 27.25 0.08 -19.70
C THR A 649 27.10 0.30 -18.20
N HIS A 650 27.07 -0.76 -17.39
CA HIS A 650 26.75 -0.69 -15.96
C HIS A 650 27.91 -1.15 -15.06
N HIS A 651 29.10 -0.59 -15.27
CA HIS A 651 30.28 -0.77 -14.40
C HIS A 651 30.69 -2.23 -14.16
N GLY A 652 30.54 -3.07 -15.17
CA GLY A 652 30.86 -4.50 -15.12
C GLY A 652 29.74 -5.39 -14.56
N ILE A 653 28.60 -4.82 -14.17
CA ILE A 653 27.47 -5.56 -13.59
C ILE A 653 26.39 -5.74 -14.66
N SER A 654 26.26 -6.96 -15.19
CA SER A 654 25.11 -7.28 -16.05
C SER A 654 23.83 -7.28 -15.23
N ARG A 655 22.81 -6.58 -15.74
CA ARG A 655 21.45 -6.49 -15.18
C ARG A 655 20.46 -7.37 -15.94
N LEU A 656 20.99 -8.30 -16.73
CA LEU A 656 20.34 -9.29 -17.57
C LEU A 656 21.06 -10.62 -17.34
N ASP A 657 20.30 -11.71 -17.27
CA ASP A 657 20.81 -13.08 -17.48
C ASP A 657 20.09 -13.66 -18.69
N ARG A 658 20.82 -13.92 -19.79
CA ARG A 658 20.26 -14.37 -21.07
C ARG A 658 19.91 -15.86 -21.06
N LYS A 659 20.48 -16.64 -20.14
CA LYS A 659 20.27 -18.10 -20.10
C LYS A 659 19.21 -18.47 -19.08
N ALA A 660 19.06 -17.68 -18.02
CA ALA A 660 18.01 -17.86 -17.04
C ALA A 660 16.64 -17.48 -17.62
N GLY A 661 15.60 -18.12 -17.09
CA GLY A 661 14.22 -17.87 -17.50
C GLY A 661 13.66 -18.95 -18.43
N PRO A 662 12.35 -18.90 -18.70
CA PRO A 662 11.65 -19.95 -19.41
C PRO A 662 11.66 -19.73 -20.93
N SER A 663 11.52 -20.81 -21.70
CA SER A 663 11.34 -20.78 -23.16
C SER A 663 10.12 -21.60 -23.58
N PHE A 664 9.37 -21.10 -24.56
CA PHE A 664 8.30 -21.84 -25.23
C PHE A 664 8.14 -21.33 -26.67
N ASP A 665 7.91 -22.22 -27.61
CA ASP A 665 7.70 -21.88 -29.02
C ASP A 665 8.78 -20.95 -29.61
N SER A 666 10.06 -21.18 -29.28
CA SER A 666 11.20 -20.33 -29.67
C SER A 666 11.12 -18.88 -29.16
N LEU A 667 10.30 -18.60 -28.14
CA LEU A 667 10.34 -17.37 -27.37
C LEU A 667 10.96 -17.66 -26.02
N HIS A 668 12.06 -16.98 -25.72
CA HIS A 668 12.72 -17.03 -24.43
C HIS A 668 12.47 -15.72 -23.67
N ILE A 669 12.05 -15.83 -22.39
CA ILE A 669 11.90 -14.68 -21.50
C ILE A 669 13.10 -14.69 -20.53
N PRO A 670 14.18 -13.95 -20.82
CA PRO A 670 15.34 -13.91 -19.94
C PRO A 670 15.04 -13.23 -18.61
N THR A 671 15.84 -13.52 -17.58
CA THR A 671 15.77 -12.81 -16.30
C THR A 671 16.25 -11.36 -16.48
N SER A 672 15.30 -10.45 -16.56
CA SER A 672 15.50 -8.99 -16.69
C SER A 672 14.26 -8.24 -16.21
N CYS A 673 14.45 -6.99 -15.78
CA CYS A 673 13.34 -6.18 -15.28
C CYS A 673 12.27 -5.96 -16.36
N ARG A 674 11.01 -6.12 -15.95
CA ARG A 674 9.81 -5.99 -16.79
C ARG A 674 9.12 -4.61 -16.69
N HIS A 675 9.68 -3.75 -15.84
CA HIS A 675 9.20 -2.40 -15.54
C HIS A 675 7.69 -2.37 -15.20
N CYS A 676 7.21 -3.37 -14.43
CA CYS A 676 5.79 -3.70 -14.24
C CYS A 676 4.89 -2.48 -14.05
N GLU A 677 3.68 -2.47 -14.62
CA GLU A 677 2.68 -1.39 -14.52
C GLU A 677 2.49 -0.95 -13.07
N HIS A 678 2.45 -1.92 -12.15
CA HIS A 678 2.57 -1.74 -10.72
C HIS A 678 3.91 -2.31 -10.21
N PRO A 679 4.95 -1.48 -9.99
CA PRO A 679 6.25 -2.00 -9.59
C PRO A 679 6.25 -2.58 -8.17
N HIS A 680 6.29 -3.91 -8.07
CA HIS A 680 6.40 -4.64 -6.80
C HIS A 680 7.57 -4.14 -5.92
N CYS A 681 8.68 -3.82 -6.57
CA CYS A 681 9.90 -3.34 -5.93
C CYS A 681 9.75 -1.98 -5.22
N MET A 682 8.83 -1.10 -5.67
CA MET A 682 8.65 0.24 -5.08
C MET A 682 7.86 0.23 -3.76
N LYS A 683 7.08 -0.83 -3.50
CA LYS A 683 6.06 -0.85 -2.43
C LYS A 683 6.64 -0.65 -1.02
N ASP A 684 7.84 -1.19 -0.77
CA ASP A 684 8.44 -1.27 0.56
C ASP A 684 9.92 -0.87 0.55
N CYS A 685 10.29 0.12 -0.26
CA CYS A 685 11.62 0.71 -0.22
C CYS A 685 11.69 1.75 0.93
N PRO A 686 12.39 1.47 2.04
CA PRO A 686 12.42 2.37 3.20
C PRO A 686 12.98 3.77 2.89
N PRO A 687 14.11 3.92 2.17
CA PRO A 687 14.63 5.24 1.82
C PRO A 687 13.98 5.86 0.58
N ASP A 688 12.94 5.22 0.02
CA ASP A 688 12.30 5.60 -1.26
C ASP A 688 13.26 5.66 -2.47
N ALA A 689 14.33 4.88 -2.47
CA ALA A 689 15.38 4.87 -3.51
C ALA A 689 14.96 4.25 -4.86
N ILE A 690 13.67 3.99 -5.10
CA ILE A 690 13.20 3.36 -6.34
C ILE A 690 12.17 4.27 -6.98
N HIS A 691 12.48 4.73 -8.19
CA HIS A 691 11.70 5.74 -8.89
C HIS A 691 11.27 5.24 -10.26
N ARG A 692 10.27 5.91 -10.82
CA ARG A 692 9.82 5.69 -12.20
C ARG A 692 9.96 6.99 -12.97
N LEU A 693 10.64 6.93 -14.12
CA LEU A 693 10.73 8.04 -15.06
C LEU A 693 9.37 8.30 -15.72
N GLY A 694 9.20 9.52 -16.26
CA GLY A 694 8.03 9.86 -17.06
C GLY A 694 7.84 8.95 -18.29
N SER A 695 8.89 8.33 -18.80
CA SER A 695 8.80 7.34 -19.89
C SER A 695 8.37 5.93 -19.44
N GLY A 696 8.34 5.67 -18.12
CA GLY A 696 7.79 4.43 -17.52
C GLY A 696 8.83 3.49 -16.92
N GLU A 697 10.10 3.69 -17.23
CA GLU A 697 11.21 2.91 -16.72
C GLU A 697 11.34 3.11 -15.21
N VAL A 698 11.16 2.01 -14.49
CA VAL A 698 11.54 1.94 -13.07
C VAL A 698 13.05 1.85 -12.96
N PHE A 699 13.68 2.53 -12.02
CA PHE A 699 15.12 2.44 -11.72
C PHE A 699 15.38 2.55 -10.22
N ILE A 700 16.56 2.11 -9.79
CA ILE A 700 17.03 2.26 -8.41
C ILE A 700 18.05 3.40 -8.41
N ASP A 701 17.83 4.38 -7.55
CA ASP A 701 18.81 5.41 -7.24
C ASP A 701 19.84 4.84 -6.26
N ASN A 702 21.08 4.74 -6.71
CA ASN A 702 22.15 4.14 -5.93
C ASN A 702 22.66 5.07 -4.81
N ASP A 703 22.37 6.37 -4.88
CA ASP A 703 22.84 7.34 -3.88
C ASP A 703 21.97 7.29 -2.62
N THR A 704 20.67 6.97 -2.78
CA THR A 704 19.70 6.84 -1.68
C THR A 704 19.50 5.38 -1.23
N CYS A 705 19.96 4.40 -1.99
CA CYS A 705 19.80 2.98 -1.64
C CYS A 705 20.65 2.58 -0.43
N ILE A 706 19.99 2.15 0.65
CA ILE A 706 20.65 1.65 1.88
C ILE A 706 20.98 0.15 1.85
N GLY A 707 20.75 -0.54 0.73
CA GLY A 707 21.09 -1.96 0.58
C GLY A 707 20.24 -2.95 1.38
N CYS A 708 19.03 -2.57 1.83
CA CYS A 708 18.18 -3.41 2.69
C CYS A 708 17.67 -4.72 2.04
N GLY A 709 17.66 -4.82 0.70
CA GLY A 709 17.24 -6.03 -0.01
C GLY A 709 15.73 -6.23 -0.16
N ASN A 710 14.86 -5.41 0.44
CA ASN A 710 13.39 -5.56 0.33
C ASN A 710 12.92 -5.68 -1.13
N CYS A 711 13.49 -4.87 -2.03
CA CYS A 711 13.11 -4.90 -3.44
C CYS A 711 13.45 -6.21 -4.17
N VAL A 712 14.50 -6.92 -3.74
CA VAL A 712 14.87 -8.25 -4.27
C VAL A 712 13.78 -9.24 -3.91
N GLU A 713 13.39 -9.29 -2.65
CA GLU A 713 12.32 -10.17 -2.15
C GLU A 713 10.95 -9.84 -2.77
N ASN A 714 10.70 -8.57 -3.06
CA ASN A 714 9.43 -8.15 -3.65
C ASN A 714 9.31 -8.52 -5.12
N CYS A 715 10.41 -8.72 -5.85
CA CYS A 715 10.35 -8.95 -7.29
C CYS A 715 9.98 -10.41 -7.59
N PRO A 716 8.79 -10.70 -8.17
CA PRO A 716 8.38 -12.08 -8.44
C PRO A 716 9.10 -12.73 -9.63
N TYR A 717 10.07 -12.02 -10.24
CA TYR A 717 10.76 -12.42 -11.47
C TYR A 717 12.26 -12.53 -11.29
N ASP A 718 12.75 -12.44 -10.04
CA ASP A 718 14.18 -12.47 -9.71
C ASP A 718 15.02 -11.46 -10.52
N ALA A 719 14.39 -10.36 -10.96
CA ALA A 719 14.99 -9.37 -11.85
C ALA A 719 15.83 -8.31 -11.12
N ILE A 720 15.94 -8.41 -9.80
CA ILE A 720 16.70 -7.52 -8.93
C ILE A 720 17.65 -8.38 -8.11
N LYS A 721 18.92 -7.97 -8.01
CA LYS A 721 19.93 -8.66 -7.21
C LYS A 721 20.70 -7.67 -6.35
N MET A 722 21.31 -8.15 -5.27
CA MET A 722 22.26 -7.35 -4.48
C MET A 722 23.64 -7.43 -5.11
N ASP A 723 24.32 -6.28 -5.22
CA ASP A 723 25.68 -6.18 -5.75
C ASP A 723 26.49 -5.14 -4.97
N GLU A 724 27.80 -5.10 -5.22
CA GLU A 724 28.73 -4.20 -4.55
C GLU A 724 29.28 -3.17 -5.54
N ILE A 725 29.01 -1.89 -5.29
CA ILE A 725 29.63 -0.82 -6.07
C ILE A 725 31.06 -0.62 -5.57
N LYS A 726 32.03 -0.70 -6.50
CA LYS A 726 33.45 -0.45 -6.25
C LYS A 726 33.78 0.95 -6.73
N GLN A 727 34.30 1.80 -5.85
CA GLN A 727 34.77 3.13 -6.26
C GLN A 727 36.07 2.97 -7.05
N ASN A 728 36.07 3.43 -8.31
CA ASN A 728 37.30 3.43 -9.12
C ASN A 728 38.29 4.46 -8.56
N VAL A 729 39.44 3.97 -8.11
CA VAL A 729 40.58 4.81 -7.72
C VAL A 729 41.30 5.31 -8.97
N SER A 730 41.72 6.58 -8.98
CA SER A 730 42.45 7.18 -10.09
C SER A 730 43.72 6.38 -10.42
N LEU A 731 44.18 6.47 -11.67
CA LEU A 731 45.40 5.77 -12.12
C LEU A 731 46.61 6.08 -11.22
N PHE A 732 46.71 7.34 -10.77
CA PHE A 732 47.75 7.81 -9.85
C PHE A 732 47.62 7.17 -8.45
N ALA A 733 46.40 7.03 -7.94
CA ALA A 733 46.14 6.37 -6.66
C ALA A 733 46.42 4.85 -6.71
N ARG A 734 46.15 4.19 -7.85
CA ARG A 734 46.55 2.78 -8.09
C ARG A 734 48.06 2.61 -8.12
N LEU A 735 48.78 3.56 -8.73
CA LEU A 735 50.25 3.56 -8.76
C LEU A 735 50.85 3.66 -7.35
N LEU A 736 50.16 4.37 -6.44
CA LEU A 736 50.49 4.49 -5.01
C LEU A 736 49.99 3.30 -4.15
N GLY A 737 49.52 2.22 -4.76
CA GLY A 737 49.08 1.00 -4.06
C GLY A 737 47.71 1.07 -3.41
N LYS A 738 46.92 2.13 -3.63
CA LYS A 738 45.53 2.19 -3.14
C LYS A 738 44.64 1.26 -3.96
N ARG A 739 43.89 0.40 -3.27
CA ARG A 739 42.91 -0.50 -3.86
C ARG A 739 41.53 0.18 -3.93
N PRO A 740 40.68 -0.18 -4.91
CA PRO A 740 39.27 0.22 -4.91
C PRO A 740 38.64 -0.16 -3.56
N GLN A 741 38.00 0.79 -2.88
CA GLN A 741 37.21 0.50 -1.68
C GLN A 741 35.78 0.12 -2.08
N VAL A 742 35.26 -0.92 -1.44
CA VAL A 742 33.83 -1.28 -1.51
C VAL A 742 33.10 -0.27 -0.64
N THR A 743 32.19 0.49 -1.24
CA THR A 743 31.50 1.59 -0.54
C THR A 743 30.30 1.10 0.26
N TYR A 744 29.42 0.27 -0.33
CA TYR A 744 28.29 -0.37 0.34
C TYR A 744 27.58 -1.35 -0.62
N LYS A 745 26.77 -2.28 -0.10
CA LYS A 745 25.89 -3.15 -0.91
C LYS A 745 24.68 -2.36 -1.42
N THR A 746 24.36 -2.49 -2.70
CA THR A 746 23.19 -1.86 -3.32
C THR A 746 22.36 -2.89 -4.08
N ALA A 747 21.09 -2.60 -4.31
CA ALA A 747 20.26 -3.38 -5.21
C ALA A 747 20.46 -2.91 -6.65
N VAL A 748 20.59 -3.84 -7.60
CA VAL A 748 20.73 -3.56 -9.03
C VAL A 748 19.65 -4.28 -9.83
N LYS A 749 19.14 -3.61 -10.86
CA LYS A 749 18.16 -4.14 -11.80
C LYS A 749 18.29 -3.41 -13.13
N CYS A 750 17.72 -3.95 -14.21
CA CYS A 750 17.65 -3.23 -15.47
C CYS A 750 16.88 -1.90 -15.29
N ASP A 751 17.46 -0.82 -15.80
CA ASP A 751 16.95 0.55 -15.83
C ASP A 751 16.74 1.04 -17.27
N MET A 752 16.68 0.10 -18.23
CA MET A 752 16.56 0.35 -19.66
C MET A 752 17.66 1.24 -20.25
N CYS A 753 18.83 1.27 -19.59
CA CYS A 753 19.91 2.19 -19.95
C CYS A 753 19.40 3.63 -20.05
N LYS A 754 18.58 4.07 -19.08
CA LYS A 754 17.90 5.39 -19.06
C LYS A 754 18.81 6.59 -19.38
N ASP A 755 20.10 6.49 -19.11
CA ASP A 755 21.07 7.56 -19.33
C ASP A 755 21.65 7.56 -20.77
N LEU A 756 21.29 6.57 -21.60
CA LEU A 756 21.72 6.45 -23.00
C LEU A 756 20.58 6.81 -23.97
N LYS A 757 20.84 7.82 -24.82
CA LYS A 757 19.89 8.21 -25.89
C LYS A 757 19.60 7.11 -26.91
N SER A 758 20.53 6.16 -27.09
CA SER A 758 20.36 5.02 -28.00
C SER A 758 19.38 3.97 -27.49
N GLY A 759 18.94 4.05 -26.23
CA GLY A 759 18.13 3.03 -25.59
C GLY A 759 18.94 1.80 -25.12
N PRO A 760 18.28 0.67 -24.85
CA PRO A 760 18.87 -0.49 -24.19
C PRO A 760 20.05 -1.10 -24.95
N SER A 761 21.24 -1.09 -24.35
CA SER A 761 22.45 -1.65 -24.97
C SER A 761 22.31 -3.14 -25.30
N CYS A 762 21.54 -3.90 -24.52
CA CYS A 762 21.33 -5.33 -24.75
C CYS A 762 20.58 -5.63 -26.06
N VAL A 763 19.64 -4.76 -26.47
CA VAL A 763 18.91 -4.85 -27.73
C VAL A 763 19.81 -4.39 -28.89
N ASN A 764 20.44 -3.22 -28.74
CA ASN A 764 21.29 -2.62 -29.78
C ASN A 764 22.52 -3.47 -30.11
N ALA A 765 23.04 -4.24 -29.15
CA ALA A 765 24.19 -5.12 -29.35
C ALA A 765 23.83 -6.47 -29.99
N CYS A 766 22.54 -6.78 -30.20
CA CYS A 766 22.11 -8.04 -30.79
C CYS A 766 22.33 -8.02 -32.31
N PRO A 767 23.27 -8.83 -32.86
CA PRO A 767 23.63 -8.74 -34.28
C PRO A 767 22.54 -9.30 -35.22
N THR A 768 21.65 -10.14 -34.70
CA THR A 768 20.57 -10.77 -35.49
C THR A 768 19.21 -10.13 -35.26
N GLY A 769 19.10 -9.16 -34.34
CA GLY A 769 17.82 -8.60 -33.92
C GLY A 769 16.95 -9.54 -33.07
N ALA A 770 17.50 -10.65 -32.58
CA ALA A 770 16.78 -11.63 -31.77
C ALA A 770 16.25 -11.07 -30.44
N ALA A 771 16.96 -10.14 -29.81
CA ALA A 771 16.57 -9.55 -28.53
C ALA A 771 15.68 -8.32 -28.77
N ILE A 772 14.43 -8.37 -28.30
CA ILE A 772 13.44 -7.29 -28.48
C ILE A 772 12.77 -6.93 -27.16
N ARG A 773 12.50 -5.63 -26.97
CA ARG A 773 11.62 -5.16 -25.88
C ARG A 773 10.21 -4.99 -26.42
N ILE A 774 9.21 -5.58 -25.75
CA ILE A 774 7.80 -5.46 -26.15
C ILE A 774 6.93 -4.95 -25.01
N HIS A 775 5.85 -4.25 -25.38
CA HIS A 775 4.77 -3.87 -24.49
C HIS A 775 3.67 -4.94 -24.46
N ALA A 776 2.90 -5.02 -23.36
CA ALA A 776 1.86 -6.05 -23.19
C ALA A 776 0.76 -6.02 -24.28
N ASP A 777 0.44 -4.84 -24.82
CA ASP A 777 -0.53 -4.66 -25.90
C ASP A 777 -0.04 -5.17 -27.26
N GLN A 778 1.28 -5.32 -27.43
CA GLN A 778 1.90 -5.81 -28.67
C GLN A 778 1.97 -7.34 -28.74
N VAL A 779 1.70 -8.04 -27.63
CA VAL A 779 1.87 -9.49 -27.48
C VAL A 779 1.02 -10.27 -28.47
N VAL A 780 -0.26 -9.92 -28.58
CA VAL A 780 -1.17 -10.59 -29.52
C VAL A 780 -0.67 -10.42 -30.96
N SER A 781 -0.15 -9.24 -31.31
CA SER A 781 0.39 -9.01 -32.65
C SER A 781 1.65 -9.83 -32.94
N LEU A 782 2.52 -10.00 -31.94
CA LEU A 782 3.74 -10.82 -32.04
C LEU A 782 3.39 -12.29 -32.29
N VAL A 783 2.47 -12.82 -31.47
CA VAL A 783 1.99 -14.21 -31.59
C VAL A 783 1.32 -14.41 -32.95
N ASN A 784 0.51 -13.46 -33.42
CA ASN A 784 -0.16 -13.54 -34.71
C ASN A 784 0.82 -13.57 -35.89
N LYS A 785 1.82 -12.68 -35.91
CA LYS A 785 2.81 -12.62 -36.99
C LYS A 785 3.59 -13.92 -37.14
N ARG A 786 3.88 -14.60 -36.03
CA ARG A 786 4.65 -15.85 -36.03
C ARG A 786 3.88 -17.03 -36.60
N VAL A 787 2.60 -17.14 -36.26
CA VAL A 787 1.71 -18.15 -36.84
C VAL A 787 1.67 -18.03 -38.36
N THR A 788 1.59 -16.81 -38.89
CA THR A 788 1.55 -16.56 -40.35
C THR A 788 2.91 -16.75 -41.04
N SER A 789 4.02 -16.74 -40.30
CA SER A 789 5.37 -16.98 -40.85
C SER A 789 5.79 -18.46 -40.84
N LEU A 790 5.06 -19.30 -40.10
CA LEU A 790 5.27 -20.75 -39.98
C LEU A 790 4.27 -21.59 -40.80
N SER A 791 3.31 -20.93 -41.44
CA SER A 791 2.37 -21.47 -42.43
C SER A 791 2.75 -21.03 -43.83
#